data_AF-A0A6L8U9S6-F1
#
_entry.id   AF-A0A6L8U9S6-F1
#
_cell.length_a   1.000
_cell.length_b   1.000
_cell.length_c   1.000
_cell.angle_alpha   90.00
_cell.angle_beta   90.00
_cell.angle_gamma   90.00
#
_symmetry.space_group_name_H-M   'P 1'
#
loop_
_entity.id
_entity.type
_entity.pdbx_description
1 polymer ?
#
loop_
_entity_poly.entity_id
_entity_poly.type
_entity_poly.pdbx_seq_one_letter_code
_entity_poly.pdbx_strand_id
1 'polypeptide(L)'
;MIPLKKFLIKITAFLWFGGLICSVSHAQEVNYKDLYNQIGTLEPQQLYYRLFLYQNQNPHFANTYIQLGYTAEMILQNLDPLREFELANYWVGNVVLYYSLFPRFVEEDKVRKNREFYANIPIETAGKRVEDQDVLNYVNQKNIFYSHYKDSVNLIYKSLEQSKDHYNNCIRLFNQINEKYENYNEALLRTDNTLLSSLESLKNEFNRSIESFNNYKSLINAYPIAGHNQAYRLKNIETYRLDGIINSDFLKDTFDLWDYGKWINDFMHTYNNDIVSLRHEISSIQKMFVDNKRKISLAQTILQDEKYPSFDDLFLFRLGKYDNNSLVRELFKYLEGRQSFLILEKSPLNNPDDSTSDLMNRKLRFYHRLAQELTTTERMLNTLKGAIDNDKVARFKEFFEQQYGGETGLKNFTNQEMQFLIQSMDSDLENLRVYLTRESLTKSMLGNAAGARGVSIPLNPIPQSSQDSKTQPYLTRSVFDILGEPKYTSGAIRRANMPPMAFAAKIGTDKKVEWVREIGAKGKNAIPDGDCASHIVGFEQGCMVVVSGTKAENEYVNTLIRLDDKGRDVFSSNINIDALPVYYNFDDINQISIFGFATKVPDSNDLYHSFTIAMADSLGSIQWQTDIDIQGQLVDIVKAEGKYLAFFNFTSLDLNGKKLNAGKSEHHMAHVIVELSDNGRLLGNTPILSDESFCINRIFSISSNEINLLGYCNNSDQSDAKLKYLIVTDKCDILYKNF
;
A
#
# COMPACT_ATOMS: atom_id res chain seq x y z
N MET A 1 19.01 31.65 -23.24
CA MET A 1 19.89 32.83 -23.11
C MET A 1 21.34 32.35 -23.23
N ILE A 2 21.91 32.38 -24.46
CA ILE A 2 23.28 32.04 -24.95
C ILE A 2 23.16 32.14 -26.50
N PRO A 3 24.08 32.74 -27.26
CA PRO A 3 24.39 34.17 -27.26
C PRO A 3 24.29 34.81 -28.67
N LEU A 4 23.73 36.02 -28.72
CA LEU A 4 23.66 36.91 -29.89
C LEU A 4 25.05 37.33 -30.46
N LYS A 5 26.15 36.92 -29.81
CA LYS A 5 27.53 37.29 -30.18
C LYS A 5 28.06 36.60 -31.45
N LYS A 6 27.52 35.44 -31.86
CA LYS A 6 28.02 34.75 -33.07
C LYS A 6 27.46 35.31 -34.39
N PHE A 7 26.36 36.06 -34.35
CA PHE A 7 25.74 36.63 -35.55
C PHE A 7 26.38 37.97 -35.96
N LEU A 8 26.74 38.82 -34.97
CA LEU A 8 27.46 40.08 -35.23
C LEU A 8 28.89 39.88 -35.75
N ILE A 9 29.52 38.73 -35.47
CA ILE A 9 30.89 38.43 -35.94
C ILE A 9 30.93 38.04 -37.42
N LYS A 10 29.82 37.56 -38.02
CA LYS A 10 29.79 37.24 -39.46
C LYS A 10 29.57 38.47 -40.35
N ILE A 11 28.85 39.49 -39.87
CA ILE A 11 28.65 40.73 -40.64
C ILE A 11 29.89 41.65 -40.56
N THR A 12 30.66 41.58 -39.48
CA THR A 12 31.95 42.30 -39.38
C THR A 12 33.09 41.60 -40.13
N ALA A 13 33.03 40.28 -40.34
CA ALA A 13 34.05 39.54 -41.10
C ALA A 13 33.94 39.70 -42.63
N PHE A 14 32.76 40.03 -43.17
CA PHE A 14 32.61 40.26 -44.62
C PHE A 14 33.06 41.67 -45.06
N LEU A 15 33.24 42.59 -44.11
CA LEU A 15 33.74 43.95 -44.34
C LEU A 15 35.26 44.09 -44.14
N TRP A 16 35.98 42.99 -43.89
CA TRP A 16 37.41 43.00 -43.52
C TRP A 16 38.30 42.08 -44.39
N PHE A 17 37.92 41.85 -45.65
CA PHE A 17 38.77 41.19 -46.65
C PHE A 17 38.72 41.93 -47.98
N GLY A 18 39.24 43.16 -47.96
CA GLY A 18 39.37 44.04 -49.12
C GLY A 18 40.42 45.13 -48.90
N GLY A 19 41.44 44.84 -48.09
CA GLY A 19 42.60 45.70 -47.91
C GLY A 19 43.62 45.46 -49.00
N LEU A 20 43.45 46.13 -50.14
CA LEU A 20 44.51 46.30 -51.13
C LEU A 20 44.57 47.78 -51.50
N ILE A 21 45.53 48.44 -50.86
CA ILE A 21 46.26 49.66 -51.22
C ILE A 21 45.76 50.31 -52.52
N CYS A 22 45.05 51.43 -52.38
CA CYS A 22 45.07 52.52 -53.36
C CYS A 22 45.00 53.84 -52.60
N SER A 23 46.12 54.56 -52.63
CA SER A 23 46.27 56.00 -52.81
C SER A 23 45.19 56.90 -52.23
N VAL A 24 45.63 57.91 -51.46
CA VAL A 24 44.89 59.16 -51.25
C VAL A 24 44.69 59.83 -52.62
N SER A 25 43.71 59.33 -53.37
CA SER A 25 43.12 60.05 -54.48
C SER A 25 42.43 61.24 -53.86
N HIS A 26 42.73 62.44 -54.34
CA HIS A 26 41.83 63.56 -54.18
C HIS A 26 40.42 63.03 -54.48
N ALA A 27 39.47 63.28 -53.58
CA ALA A 27 38.08 62.89 -53.78
C ALA A 27 37.67 63.45 -55.15
N GLN A 28 37.67 62.56 -56.16
CA GLN A 28 37.15 62.90 -57.47
C GLN A 28 35.69 63.21 -57.20
N GLU A 29 35.34 64.48 -57.38
CA GLU A 29 33.97 64.95 -57.36
C GLU A 29 33.17 63.98 -58.24
N VAL A 30 32.25 63.24 -57.62
CA VAL A 30 31.54 62.18 -58.34
C VAL A 30 30.66 62.89 -59.35
N ASN A 31 31.00 62.79 -60.64
CA ASN A 31 30.21 63.45 -61.66
C ASN A 31 28.86 62.74 -61.78
N TYR A 32 27.77 63.48 -61.59
CA TYR A 32 26.42 62.93 -61.64
C TYR A 32 26.11 62.26 -62.98
N LYS A 33 26.59 62.84 -64.09
CA LYS A 33 26.36 62.30 -65.44
C LYS A 33 27.04 60.94 -65.63
N ASP A 34 28.23 60.76 -65.07
CA ASP A 34 28.94 59.49 -65.11
C ASP A 34 28.27 58.44 -64.22
N LEU A 35 27.79 58.85 -63.04
CA LEU A 35 27.00 57.99 -62.17
C LEU A 35 25.66 57.58 -62.83
N TYR A 36 24.99 58.52 -63.48
CA TYR A 36 23.72 58.29 -64.19
C TYR A 36 23.87 57.27 -65.32
N ASN A 37 24.95 57.39 -66.12
CA ASN A 37 25.26 56.44 -67.20
C ASN A 37 25.53 55.02 -66.68
N GLN A 38 25.90 54.86 -65.41
CA GLN A 38 26.18 53.56 -64.78
C GLN A 38 24.94 52.92 -64.13
N ILE A 39 23.81 53.62 -64.03
CA ILE A 39 22.59 53.12 -63.36
C ILE A 39 22.17 51.75 -63.92
N GLY A 40 22.21 51.57 -65.24
CA GLY A 40 21.81 50.31 -65.88
C GLY A 40 22.81 49.14 -65.73
N THR A 41 23.98 49.38 -65.14
CA THR A 41 25.07 48.39 -65.01
C THR A 41 25.38 47.98 -63.57
N LEU A 42 24.89 48.75 -62.59
CA LEU A 42 25.17 48.53 -61.18
C LEU A 42 24.05 47.73 -60.51
N GLU A 43 24.43 46.85 -59.60
CA GLU A 43 23.47 46.20 -58.71
C GLU A 43 22.78 47.25 -57.81
N PRO A 44 21.48 47.09 -57.47
CA PRO A 44 20.71 48.11 -56.74
C PRO A 44 21.37 48.60 -55.45
N GLN A 45 22.02 47.70 -54.69
CA GLN A 45 22.73 48.07 -53.45
C GLN A 45 23.98 48.92 -53.71
N GLN A 46 24.72 48.61 -54.77
CA GLN A 46 25.91 49.38 -55.18
C GLN A 46 25.50 50.75 -55.73
N LEU A 47 24.41 50.78 -56.50
CA LEU A 47 23.81 52.00 -57.02
C LEU A 47 23.35 52.91 -55.88
N TYR A 48 22.62 52.36 -54.90
CA TYR A 48 22.17 53.10 -53.72
C TYR A 48 23.34 53.73 -52.96
N TYR A 49 24.41 52.97 -52.71
CA TYR A 49 25.60 53.48 -52.04
C TYR A 49 26.26 54.64 -52.81
N ARG A 50 26.43 54.52 -54.13
CA ARG A 50 27.03 55.59 -54.94
C ARG A 50 26.16 56.83 -55.03
N LEU A 51 24.83 56.66 -55.17
CA LEU A 51 23.87 57.76 -55.12
C LEU A 51 23.89 58.46 -53.76
N PHE A 52 24.03 57.71 -52.67
CA PHE A 52 24.10 58.24 -51.31
C PHE A 52 25.39 59.06 -51.10
N LEU A 53 26.54 58.57 -51.59
CA LEU A 53 27.79 59.33 -51.58
C LEU A 53 27.67 60.64 -52.36
N TYR A 54 27.05 60.60 -53.54
CA TYR A 54 26.81 61.81 -54.34
C TYR A 54 25.86 62.77 -53.62
N GLN A 55 24.79 62.27 -52.99
CA GLN A 55 23.85 63.10 -52.21
C GLN A 55 24.55 63.84 -51.07
N ASN A 56 25.52 63.21 -50.40
CA ASN A 56 26.31 63.86 -49.36
C ASN A 56 27.23 64.97 -49.89
N GLN A 57 27.75 64.81 -51.12
CA GLN A 57 28.55 65.83 -51.79
C GLN A 57 27.68 66.99 -52.31
N ASN A 58 26.48 66.68 -52.79
CA ASN A 58 25.58 67.62 -53.46
C ASN A 58 24.16 67.55 -52.88
N PRO A 59 23.93 68.05 -51.65
CA PRO A 59 22.67 67.88 -50.94
C PRO A 59 21.48 68.63 -51.56
N HIS A 60 21.71 69.63 -52.40
CA HIS A 60 20.63 70.38 -53.07
C HIS A 60 20.24 69.81 -54.44
N PHE A 61 20.90 68.74 -54.91
CA PHE A 61 20.59 68.16 -56.21
C PHE A 61 19.37 67.24 -56.14
N ALA A 62 18.19 67.78 -56.44
CA ALA A 62 16.89 67.12 -56.31
C ALA A 62 16.82 65.71 -56.93
N ASN A 63 17.40 65.54 -58.13
CA ASN A 63 17.30 64.27 -58.87
C ASN A 63 17.96 63.09 -58.12
N THR A 64 18.96 63.33 -57.26
CA THR A 64 19.53 62.24 -56.43
C THR A 64 18.50 61.65 -55.48
N TYR A 65 17.60 62.45 -54.93
CA TYR A 65 16.58 61.97 -53.99
C TYR A 65 15.56 61.05 -54.68
N ILE A 66 15.08 61.39 -55.88
CA ILE A 66 14.16 60.50 -56.60
C ILE A 66 14.85 59.21 -57.05
N GLN A 67 16.13 59.27 -57.44
CA GLN A 67 16.91 58.07 -57.78
C GLN A 67 17.19 57.19 -56.55
N LEU A 68 17.47 57.78 -55.39
CA LEU A 68 17.61 57.05 -54.13
C LEU A 68 16.31 56.37 -53.72
N GLY A 69 15.17 57.07 -53.83
CA GLY A 69 13.85 56.52 -53.57
C GLY A 69 13.52 55.36 -54.52
N TYR A 70 13.76 55.54 -55.82
CA TYR A 70 13.54 54.50 -56.83
C TYR A 70 14.44 53.28 -56.64
N THR A 71 15.73 53.50 -56.32
CA THR A 71 16.67 52.40 -56.06
C THR A 71 16.29 51.64 -54.79
N ALA A 72 15.86 52.34 -53.73
CA ALA A 72 15.36 51.71 -52.51
C ALA A 72 14.07 50.91 -52.78
N GLU A 73 13.20 51.38 -53.68
CA GLU A 73 12.03 50.63 -54.16
C GLU A 73 12.45 49.33 -54.87
N MET A 74 13.45 49.38 -55.76
CA MET A 74 13.98 48.18 -56.41
C MET A 74 14.55 47.16 -55.42
N ILE A 75 15.23 47.62 -54.37
CA ILE A 75 15.74 46.73 -53.32
C ILE A 75 14.57 46.11 -52.55
N LEU A 76 13.58 46.92 -52.16
CA LEU A 76 12.40 46.47 -51.43
C LEU A 76 11.60 45.40 -52.19
N GLN A 77 11.44 45.55 -53.51
CA GLN A 77 10.72 44.60 -54.36
C GLN A 77 11.33 43.19 -54.39
N ASN A 78 12.61 43.05 -54.02
CA ASN A 78 13.31 41.76 -53.96
C ASN A 78 13.28 41.11 -52.57
N LEU A 79 12.65 41.75 -51.57
CA LEU A 79 12.57 41.25 -50.20
C LEU A 79 11.19 40.63 -49.92
N ASP A 80 11.18 39.56 -49.12
CA ASP A 80 9.93 39.06 -48.52
C ASP A 80 9.63 39.90 -47.27
N PRO A 81 8.56 40.70 -47.25
CA PRO A 81 8.30 41.66 -46.18
C PRO A 81 7.88 41.01 -44.85
N LEU A 82 7.57 39.71 -44.82
CA LEU A 82 7.22 38.99 -43.59
C LEU A 82 8.38 38.11 -43.09
N ARG A 83 9.22 37.57 -43.98
CA ARG A 83 10.44 36.81 -43.60
C ARG A 83 11.61 37.72 -43.26
N GLU A 84 11.73 38.83 -44.00
CA GLU A 84 12.83 39.79 -43.90
C GLU A 84 12.32 41.16 -43.42
N PHE A 85 11.37 41.13 -42.47
CA PHE A 85 10.63 42.30 -42.01
C PHE A 85 11.52 43.51 -41.67
N GLU A 86 12.59 43.31 -40.89
CA GLU A 86 13.48 44.41 -40.49
C GLU A 86 14.16 45.09 -41.70
N LEU A 87 14.57 44.30 -42.69
CA LEU A 87 15.18 44.81 -43.92
C LEU A 87 14.13 45.51 -44.79
N ALA A 88 12.95 44.88 -44.96
CA ALA A 88 11.85 45.47 -45.73
C ALA A 88 11.37 46.80 -45.10
N ASN A 89 11.24 46.84 -43.78
CA ASN A 89 10.84 48.03 -43.02
C ASN A 89 11.91 49.15 -43.09
N TYR A 90 13.19 48.78 -43.08
CA TYR A 90 14.29 49.73 -43.32
C TYR A 90 14.21 50.35 -44.73
N TRP A 91 14.09 49.52 -45.77
CA TRP A 91 14.08 49.99 -47.15
C TRP A 91 12.82 50.77 -47.50
N VAL A 92 11.64 50.35 -47.07
CA VAL A 92 10.41 51.15 -47.25
C VAL A 92 10.51 52.48 -46.49
N GLY A 93 11.17 52.51 -45.33
CA GLY A 93 11.49 53.73 -44.60
C GLY A 93 12.33 54.70 -45.44
N ASN A 94 13.36 54.20 -46.12
CA ASN A 94 14.18 54.99 -47.04
C ASN A 94 13.40 55.46 -48.27
N VAL A 95 12.53 54.62 -48.84
CA VAL A 95 11.65 55.01 -49.96
C VAL A 95 10.77 56.20 -49.58
N VAL A 96 10.06 56.09 -48.45
CA VAL A 96 9.22 57.17 -47.90
C VAL A 96 10.05 58.42 -47.61
N LEU A 97 11.22 58.26 -46.98
CA LEU A 97 12.12 59.37 -46.67
C LEU A 97 12.52 60.13 -47.94
N TYR A 98 13.08 59.45 -48.94
CA TYR A 98 13.63 60.13 -50.11
C TYR A 98 12.56 60.71 -51.03
N TYR A 99 11.42 60.04 -51.19
CA TYR A 99 10.29 60.64 -51.89
C TYR A 99 9.69 61.83 -51.13
N SER A 100 9.71 61.85 -49.80
CA SER A 100 9.28 63.04 -49.04
C SER A 100 10.26 64.22 -49.11
N LEU A 101 11.56 63.95 -49.34
CA LEU A 101 12.60 64.97 -49.45
C LEU A 101 12.65 65.60 -50.84
N PHE A 102 12.38 64.84 -51.90
CA PHE A 102 12.44 65.34 -53.29
C PHE A 102 11.66 66.66 -53.52
N PRO A 103 10.38 66.81 -53.10
CA PRO A 103 9.60 68.04 -53.30
C PRO A 103 10.19 69.26 -52.58
N ARG A 104 11.05 69.07 -51.56
CA ARG A 104 11.67 70.16 -50.81
C ARG A 104 12.90 70.75 -51.50
N PHE A 105 13.52 70.00 -52.41
CA PHE A 105 14.77 70.38 -53.07
C PHE A 105 14.61 70.63 -54.58
N VAL A 106 13.45 70.32 -55.16
CA VAL A 106 13.16 70.61 -56.57
C VAL A 106 12.75 72.08 -56.73
N GLU A 107 13.50 72.84 -57.54
CA GLU A 107 13.16 74.23 -57.91
C GLU A 107 12.38 74.26 -59.24
N GLU A 108 11.62 75.33 -59.47
CA GLU A 108 10.87 75.54 -60.72
C GLU A 108 11.78 75.46 -61.97
N ASP A 109 11.27 74.84 -63.03
CA ASP A 109 11.91 74.58 -64.33
C ASP A 109 13.16 73.65 -64.30
N LYS A 110 13.52 73.04 -63.16
CA LYS A 110 14.72 72.19 -63.07
C LYS A 110 14.54 70.79 -63.67
N VAL A 111 13.36 70.18 -63.61
CA VAL A 111 13.12 68.90 -64.29
C VAL A 111 13.22 69.10 -65.79
N ARG A 112 12.69 70.21 -66.30
CA ARG A 112 12.76 70.57 -67.72
C ARG A 112 14.20 70.72 -68.24
N LYS A 113 15.11 71.25 -67.42
CA LYS A 113 16.53 71.44 -67.75
C LYS A 113 17.34 70.15 -67.70
N ASN A 114 16.95 69.19 -66.86
CA ASN A 114 17.70 67.97 -66.57
C ASN A 114 16.94 66.70 -66.98
N ARG A 115 16.18 66.76 -68.08
CA ARG A 115 15.24 65.71 -68.49
C ARG A 115 15.92 64.36 -68.69
N GLU A 116 17.16 64.35 -69.18
CA GLU A 116 17.90 63.11 -69.38
C GLU A 116 18.03 62.28 -68.08
N PHE A 117 18.05 62.92 -66.91
CA PHE A 117 18.26 62.26 -65.63
C PHE A 117 17.01 61.62 -65.01
N TYR A 118 15.86 61.72 -65.70
CA TYR A 118 14.60 61.08 -65.27
C TYR A 118 14.20 59.93 -66.20
N ALA A 119 14.92 59.71 -67.30
CA ALA A 119 14.53 58.78 -68.36
C ALA A 119 14.48 57.30 -67.92
N ASN A 120 15.25 56.93 -66.89
CA ASN A 120 15.30 55.59 -66.30
C ASN A 120 14.17 55.30 -65.29
N ILE A 121 13.36 56.31 -64.94
CA ILE A 121 12.26 56.19 -63.99
C ILE A 121 10.95 56.15 -64.80
N PRO A 122 10.03 55.23 -64.52
CA PRO A 122 8.77 55.09 -65.26
C PRO A 122 7.76 56.18 -64.84
N ILE A 123 8.01 57.42 -65.24
CA ILE A 123 7.13 58.57 -64.99
C ILE A 123 6.12 58.66 -66.14
N GLU A 124 4.83 58.57 -65.82
CA GLU A 124 3.77 58.68 -66.83
C GLU A 124 3.69 60.11 -67.37
N THR A 125 3.82 60.27 -68.68
CA THR A 125 3.56 61.53 -69.38
C THR A 125 2.43 61.35 -70.38
N ALA A 126 1.49 62.29 -70.44
CA ALA A 126 0.33 62.25 -71.34
C ALA A 126 0.74 62.54 -72.82
N GLY A 127 1.71 61.80 -73.35
CA GLY A 127 2.30 61.98 -74.68
C GLY A 127 3.21 63.21 -74.81
N LYS A 128 3.54 63.89 -73.70
CA LYS A 128 4.37 65.10 -73.64
C LYS A 128 5.75 64.80 -73.04
N ARG A 129 6.69 65.74 -73.19
CA ARG A 129 8.01 65.67 -72.53
C ARG A 129 7.82 65.86 -71.02
N VAL A 130 8.56 65.14 -70.19
CA VAL A 130 8.48 65.22 -68.71
C VAL A 130 8.58 66.68 -68.23
N GLU A 131 7.61 67.09 -67.40
CA GLU A 131 7.52 68.39 -66.72
C GLU A 131 7.65 68.24 -65.20
N ASP A 132 7.88 69.35 -64.48
CA ASP A 132 8.05 69.34 -63.02
C ASP A 132 6.83 68.72 -62.30
N GLN A 133 5.62 69.01 -62.80
CA GLN A 133 4.37 68.50 -62.24
C GLN A 133 4.22 66.99 -62.41
N ASP A 134 4.69 66.41 -63.52
CA ASP A 134 4.63 64.96 -63.77
C ASP A 134 5.47 64.21 -62.71
N VAL A 135 6.67 64.73 -62.42
CA VAL A 135 7.58 64.14 -61.43
C VAL A 135 7.06 64.33 -60.01
N LEU A 136 6.51 65.50 -59.69
CA LEU A 136 5.89 65.74 -58.37
C LEU A 136 4.67 64.83 -58.16
N ASN A 137 3.84 64.63 -59.18
CA ASN A 137 2.71 63.70 -59.11
C ASN A 137 3.19 62.27 -58.89
N TYR A 138 4.18 61.81 -59.65
CA TYR A 138 4.80 60.48 -59.47
C TYR A 138 5.32 60.28 -58.04
N VAL A 139 6.12 61.23 -57.55
CA VAL A 139 6.74 61.15 -56.22
C VAL A 139 5.67 61.18 -55.12
N ASN A 140 4.66 62.04 -55.23
CA ASN A 140 3.57 62.11 -54.26
C ASN A 140 2.75 60.81 -54.23
N GLN A 141 2.42 60.25 -55.40
CA GLN A 141 1.72 58.96 -55.50
C GLN A 141 2.55 57.83 -54.87
N LYS A 142 3.85 57.76 -55.18
CA LYS A 142 4.76 56.76 -54.60
C LYS A 142 4.91 56.92 -53.10
N ASN A 143 5.04 58.15 -52.60
CA ASN A 143 5.16 58.43 -51.17
C ASN A 143 3.90 58.01 -50.39
N ILE A 144 2.71 58.33 -50.91
CA ILE A 144 1.42 57.91 -50.32
C ILE A 144 1.33 56.39 -50.32
N PHE A 145 1.61 55.75 -51.45
CA PHE A 145 1.57 54.29 -51.57
C PHE A 145 2.51 53.61 -50.57
N TYR A 146 3.79 54.01 -50.52
CA TYR A 146 4.79 53.35 -49.68
C TYR A 146 4.63 53.67 -48.18
N SER A 147 4.06 54.82 -47.84
CA SER A 147 3.67 55.11 -46.46
C SER A 147 2.55 54.17 -46.01
N HIS A 148 1.52 53.98 -46.84
CA HIS A 148 0.44 53.04 -46.55
C HIS A 148 0.91 51.58 -46.57
N TYR A 149 1.81 51.21 -47.48
CA TYR A 149 2.47 49.90 -47.53
C TYR A 149 3.20 49.63 -46.22
N LYS A 150 4.03 50.57 -45.75
CA LYS A 150 4.80 50.44 -44.51
C LYS A 150 3.88 50.18 -43.31
N ASP A 151 2.85 50.98 -43.14
CA ASP A 151 1.92 50.86 -42.02
C ASP A 151 1.16 49.53 -42.08
N SER A 152 0.71 49.12 -43.28
CA SER A 152 -0.02 47.87 -43.49
C SER A 152 0.86 46.64 -43.20
N VAL A 153 2.08 46.60 -43.75
CA VAL A 153 3.04 45.49 -43.51
C VAL A 153 3.41 45.39 -42.04
N ASN A 154 3.63 46.53 -41.36
CA ASN A 154 3.93 46.55 -39.93
C ASN A 154 2.77 45.98 -39.08
N LEU A 155 1.53 46.35 -39.39
CA LEU A 155 0.35 45.80 -38.71
C LEU A 155 0.19 44.29 -38.95
N ILE A 156 0.38 43.85 -40.20
CA ILE A 156 0.33 42.43 -40.59
C ILE A 156 1.39 41.64 -39.82
N TYR A 157 2.65 42.07 -39.88
CA TYR A 157 3.77 41.42 -39.21
C TYR A 157 3.55 41.36 -37.69
N LYS A 158 3.15 42.47 -37.08
CA LYS A 158 2.87 42.52 -35.63
C LYS A 158 1.79 41.52 -35.22
N SER A 159 0.70 41.41 -35.99
CA SER A 159 -0.37 40.46 -35.69
C SER A 159 0.08 39.00 -35.82
N LEU A 160 0.95 38.71 -36.81
CA LEU A 160 1.52 37.38 -37.01
C LEU A 160 2.48 36.99 -35.87
N GLU A 161 3.41 37.88 -35.50
CA GLU A 161 4.34 37.64 -34.39
C GLU A 161 3.59 37.53 -33.05
N GLN A 162 2.55 38.34 -32.81
CA GLN A 162 1.70 38.18 -31.62
C GLN A 162 1.07 36.80 -31.53
N SER A 163 0.54 36.29 -32.64
CA SER A 163 -0.05 34.95 -32.69
C SER A 163 0.98 33.87 -32.35
N LYS A 164 2.18 33.97 -32.93
CA LYS A 164 3.32 33.07 -32.70
C LYS A 164 3.83 33.14 -31.27
N ASP A 165 3.94 34.33 -30.68
CA ASP A 165 4.38 34.52 -29.29
C ASP A 165 3.40 33.88 -28.30
N HIS A 166 2.10 34.10 -28.48
CA HIS A 166 1.06 33.45 -27.68
C HIS A 166 1.08 31.92 -27.83
N TYR A 167 1.33 31.40 -29.04
CA TYR A 167 1.45 29.96 -29.26
C TYR A 167 2.70 29.37 -28.60
N ASN A 168 3.85 30.06 -28.67
CA ASN A 168 5.07 29.65 -27.98
C ASN A 168 4.89 29.66 -26.45
N ASN A 169 4.10 30.60 -25.92
CA ASN A 169 3.70 30.58 -24.52
C ASN A 169 2.84 29.36 -24.17
N CYS A 170 1.95 28.91 -25.06
CA CYS A 170 1.18 27.69 -24.87
C CYS A 170 2.11 26.48 -24.72
N ILE A 171 3.08 26.31 -25.63
CA ILE A 171 4.07 25.22 -25.57
C ILE A 171 4.85 25.28 -24.25
N ARG A 172 5.29 26.47 -23.85
CA ARG A 172 6.02 26.67 -22.58
C ARG A 172 5.17 26.26 -21.37
N LEU A 173 3.93 26.73 -21.29
CA LEU A 173 3.01 26.40 -20.19
C LEU A 173 2.68 24.90 -20.15
N PHE A 174 2.43 24.31 -21.33
CA PHE A 174 2.15 22.89 -21.44
C PHE A 174 3.36 22.03 -21.03
N ASN A 175 4.57 22.41 -21.43
CA ASN A 175 5.81 21.75 -20.99
C ASN A 175 5.99 21.82 -19.47
N GLN A 176 5.70 22.97 -18.84
CA GLN A 176 5.74 23.11 -17.38
C GLN A 176 4.76 22.15 -16.68
N ILE A 177 3.59 21.92 -17.26
CA ILE A 177 2.62 20.93 -16.75
C ILE A 177 3.19 19.51 -16.92
N ASN A 178 3.74 19.18 -18.10
CA ASN A 178 4.32 17.87 -18.42
C ASN A 178 5.58 17.51 -17.61
N GLU A 179 6.30 18.51 -17.12
CA GLU A 179 7.46 18.32 -16.24
C GLU A 179 7.05 18.01 -14.79
N LYS A 180 5.87 18.48 -14.37
CA LYS A 180 5.38 18.33 -12.99
C LYS A 180 4.66 17.01 -12.74
N TYR A 181 4.02 16.43 -13.76
CA TYR A 181 3.23 15.20 -13.64
C TYR A 181 3.74 14.13 -14.61
N GLU A 182 3.95 12.91 -14.13
CA GLU A 182 4.56 11.83 -14.91
C GLU A 182 3.64 11.37 -16.03
N ASN A 183 2.33 11.34 -15.77
CA ASN A 183 1.29 10.89 -16.69
C ASN A 183 -0.04 11.65 -16.49
N TYR A 184 -0.97 11.43 -17.44
CA TYR A 184 -2.27 12.11 -17.48
C TYR A 184 -3.16 11.82 -16.25
N ASN A 185 -3.20 10.56 -15.81
CA ASN A 185 -3.99 10.17 -14.63
C ASN A 185 -3.44 10.81 -13.36
N GLU A 186 -2.12 10.91 -13.23
CA GLU A 186 -1.50 11.61 -12.11
C GLU A 186 -1.84 13.10 -12.11
N ALA A 187 -1.80 13.77 -13.27
CA ALA A 187 -2.20 15.17 -13.39
C ALA A 187 -3.67 15.37 -12.97
N LEU A 188 -4.57 14.49 -13.40
CA LEU A 188 -5.97 14.47 -12.98
C LEU A 188 -6.13 14.31 -11.46
N LEU A 189 -5.49 13.30 -10.87
CA LEU A 189 -5.60 13.02 -9.43
C LEU A 189 -4.99 14.13 -8.58
N ARG A 190 -3.84 14.68 -8.98
CA ARG A 190 -3.13 15.77 -8.28
C ARG A 190 -3.64 17.16 -8.66
N THR A 191 -4.79 17.27 -9.33
CA THR A 191 -5.35 18.58 -9.69
C THR A 191 -5.69 19.38 -8.44
N ASP A 192 -5.08 20.55 -8.35
CA ASP A 192 -5.26 21.58 -7.32
C ASP A 192 -5.54 22.95 -7.97
N ASN A 193 -5.77 23.98 -7.15
CA ASN A 193 -6.03 25.33 -7.65
C ASN A 193 -4.89 25.90 -8.51
N THR A 194 -3.65 25.46 -8.26
CA THR A 194 -2.48 25.89 -9.03
C THR A 194 -2.52 25.31 -10.43
N LEU A 195 -2.77 24.01 -10.59
CA LEU A 195 -2.91 23.38 -11.90
C LEU A 195 -4.11 23.94 -12.67
N LEU A 196 -5.25 24.12 -12.01
CA LEU A 196 -6.43 24.74 -12.63
C LEU A 196 -6.11 26.15 -13.19
N SER A 197 -5.34 26.94 -12.44
CA SER A 197 -4.90 28.27 -12.89
C SER A 197 -3.93 28.18 -14.09
N SER A 198 -3.04 27.18 -14.10
CA SER A 198 -2.13 26.93 -15.23
C SER A 198 -2.88 26.50 -16.49
N LEU A 199 -3.90 25.64 -16.36
CA LEU A 199 -4.75 25.21 -17.47
C LEU A 199 -5.56 26.38 -18.04
N GLU A 200 -6.11 27.23 -17.18
CA GLU A 200 -6.84 28.42 -17.62
C GLU A 200 -5.91 29.43 -18.31
N SER A 201 -4.68 29.59 -17.81
CA SER A 201 -3.66 30.43 -18.48
C SER A 201 -3.30 29.88 -19.86
N LEU A 202 -3.12 28.56 -19.98
CA LEU A 202 -2.86 27.90 -21.26
C LEU A 202 -4.02 28.08 -22.24
N LYS A 203 -5.27 27.96 -21.78
CA LYS A 203 -6.48 28.19 -22.58
C LYS A 203 -6.53 29.61 -23.12
N ASN A 204 -6.26 30.60 -22.25
CA ASN A 204 -6.31 32.01 -22.61
C ASN A 204 -5.21 32.39 -23.61
N GLU A 205 -3.99 31.89 -23.44
CA GLU A 205 -2.91 32.10 -24.42
C GLU A 205 -3.24 31.45 -25.77
N PHE A 206 -3.86 30.26 -25.77
CA PHE A 206 -4.26 29.60 -27.02
C PHE A 206 -5.34 30.40 -27.76
N ASN A 207 -6.38 30.84 -27.04
CA ASN A 207 -7.45 31.66 -27.61
C ASN A 207 -6.90 32.96 -28.21
N ARG A 208 -5.97 33.64 -27.51
CA ARG A 208 -5.30 34.85 -28.01
C ARG A 208 -4.47 34.57 -29.26
N SER A 209 -3.75 33.44 -29.31
CA SER A 209 -3.00 33.04 -30.50
C SER A 209 -3.90 32.91 -31.73
N ILE A 210 -5.04 32.24 -31.59
CA ILE A 210 -6.03 32.06 -32.66
C ILE A 210 -6.66 33.40 -33.06
N GLU A 211 -7.03 34.24 -32.09
CA GLU A 211 -7.58 35.58 -32.34
C GLU A 211 -6.58 36.47 -33.12
N SER A 212 -5.32 36.52 -32.68
CA SER A 212 -4.26 37.26 -33.38
C SER A 212 -3.99 36.72 -34.78
N PHE A 213 -4.11 35.40 -35.01
CA PHE A 213 -3.98 34.82 -36.35
C PHE A 213 -5.16 35.20 -37.25
N ASN A 214 -6.37 35.21 -36.71
CA ASN A 214 -7.57 35.63 -37.46
C ASN A 214 -7.48 37.12 -37.83
N ASN A 215 -6.94 37.96 -36.94
CA ASN A 215 -6.65 39.35 -37.25
C ASN A 215 -5.60 39.48 -38.36
N TYR A 216 -4.52 38.70 -38.29
CA TYR A 216 -3.53 38.60 -39.37
C TYR A 216 -4.19 38.21 -40.71
N LYS A 217 -5.09 37.21 -40.71
CA LYS A 217 -5.82 36.79 -41.91
C LYS A 217 -6.74 37.88 -42.45
N SER A 218 -7.38 38.66 -41.58
CA SER A 218 -8.18 39.82 -41.99
C SER A 218 -7.31 40.86 -42.69
N LEU A 219 -6.15 41.19 -42.10
CA LEU A 219 -5.22 42.19 -42.62
C LEU A 219 -4.57 41.76 -43.95
N ILE A 220 -4.14 40.50 -44.08
CA ILE A 220 -3.54 40.00 -45.33
C ILE A 220 -4.56 39.90 -46.47
N ASN A 221 -5.84 39.67 -46.17
CA ASN A 221 -6.91 39.69 -47.17
C ASN A 221 -7.24 41.12 -47.61
N ALA A 222 -7.21 42.09 -46.69
CA ALA A 222 -7.41 43.50 -46.99
C ALA A 222 -6.22 44.11 -47.75
N TYR A 223 -5.00 43.63 -47.47
CA TYR A 223 -3.76 44.06 -48.10
C TYR A 223 -2.92 42.85 -48.54
N PRO A 224 -3.19 42.26 -49.71
CA PRO A 224 -2.52 41.07 -50.18
C PRO A 224 -1.01 41.29 -50.40
N ILE A 225 -0.19 40.44 -49.77
CA ILE A 225 1.24 40.35 -50.03
C ILE A 225 1.50 39.07 -50.83
N ALA A 226 2.21 39.19 -51.95
CA ALA A 226 2.50 38.06 -52.82
C ALA A 226 3.16 36.90 -52.06
N GLY A 227 2.67 35.67 -52.26
CA GLY A 227 3.19 34.48 -51.59
C GLY A 227 2.71 34.27 -50.15
N HIS A 228 1.81 35.12 -49.62
CA HIS A 228 1.31 34.99 -48.25
C HIS A 228 -0.23 34.88 -48.21
N ASN A 229 -0.71 33.69 -47.85
CA ASN A 229 -2.11 33.42 -47.49
C ASN A 229 -2.20 32.23 -46.52
N GLN A 230 -1.36 32.23 -45.49
CA GLN A 230 -1.10 31.09 -44.62
C GLN A 230 -2.37 30.62 -43.91
N ALA A 231 -2.56 29.31 -43.80
CA ALA A 231 -3.67 28.72 -43.06
C ALA A 231 -3.15 27.73 -42.01
N TYR A 232 -3.87 27.60 -40.89
CA TYR A 232 -3.54 26.60 -39.89
C TYR A 232 -4.50 25.40 -39.92
N ARG A 233 -4.03 24.26 -39.41
CA ARG A 233 -4.87 23.10 -39.06
C ARG A 233 -4.68 22.78 -37.59
N LEU A 234 -5.76 22.41 -36.91
CA LEU A 234 -5.69 22.00 -35.51
C LEU A 234 -5.41 20.50 -35.41
N LYS A 235 -4.40 20.15 -34.61
CA LYS A 235 -4.03 18.77 -34.27
C LYS A 235 -4.41 18.46 -32.83
N ASN A 236 -5.09 17.33 -32.62
CA ASN A 236 -5.43 16.86 -31.28
C ASN A 236 -4.16 16.47 -30.51
N ILE A 237 -4.19 16.63 -29.18
CA ILE A 237 -3.20 16.07 -28.26
C ILE A 237 -3.79 14.76 -27.74
N GLU A 238 -3.31 13.63 -28.26
CA GLU A 238 -3.83 12.30 -27.91
C GLU A 238 -2.93 11.62 -26.88
N THR A 239 -1.61 11.79 -27.03
CA THR A 239 -0.62 11.18 -26.14
C THR A 239 0.06 12.23 -25.27
N TYR A 240 -0.26 12.21 -23.97
CA TYR A 240 0.35 13.07 -22.97
C TYR A 240 1.88 12.94 -22.97
N ARG A 241 2.59 14.09 -22.94
CA ARG A 241 4.07 14.25 -23.04
C ARG A 241 4.72 13.99 -24.41
N LEU A 242 4.02 13.45 -25.40
CA LEU A 242 4.55 13.30 -26.76
C LEU A 242 4.01 14.38 -27.70
N ASP A 243 2.71 14.63 -27.63
CA ASP A 243 2.05 15.67 -28.41
C ASP A 243 2.15 17.03 -27.71
N GLY A 244 1.95 18.14 -28.44
CA GLY A 244 1.85 19.46 -27.82
C GLY A 244 3.17 20.13 -27.44
N ILE A 245 4.33 19.60 -27.84
CA ILE A 245 5.66 20.11 -27.41
C ILE A 245 6.50 20.74 -28.53
N ILE A 246 6.02 20.69 -29.78
CA ILE A 246 6.77 21.12 -30.97
C ILE A 246 6.25 22.47 -31.48
N ASN A 247 7.18 23.39 -31.79
CA ASN A 247 6.87 24.69 -32.39
C ASN A 247 6.38 24.56 -33.84
N SER A 248 5.54 25.51 -34.24
CA SER A 248 5.00 25.59 -35.60
C SER A 248 5.62 26.73 -36.38
N ASP A 249 5.74 26.54 -37.69
CA ASP A 249 6.26 27.57 -38.61
C ASP A 249 5.10 28.32 -39.25
N PHE A 250 4.82 29.52 -38.73
CA PHE A 250 3.71 30.37 -39.14
C PHE A 250 3.86 30.99 -40.53
N LEU A 251 5.04 30.82 -41.16
CA LEU A 251 5.34 31.36 -42.50
C LEU A 251 5.20 30.30 -43.60
N LYS A 252 4.79 29.08 -43.27
CA LYS A 252 4.37 28.07 -44.25
C LYS A 252 2.94 28.33 -44.71
N ASP A 253 2.67 28.08 -45.99
CA ASP A 253 1.32 28.21 -46.59
C ASP A 253 0.26 27.45 -45.80
N THR A 254 0.64 26.29 -45.27
CA THR A 254 -0.16 25.55 -44.30
C THR A 254 0.72 25.01 -43.19
N PHE A 255 0.32 25.24 -41.95
CA PHE A 255 1.01 24.73 -40.77
C PHE A 255 0.03 24.13 -39.77
N ASP A 256 0.53 23.28 -38.88
CA ASP A 256 -0.28 22.65 -37.85
C ASP A 256 -0.10 23.37 -36.52
N LEU A 257 -1.17 23.55 -35.78
CA LEU A 257 -1.16 24.00 -34.39
C LEU A 257 -1.78 22.92 -33.51
N TRP A 258 -1.20 22.69 -32.33
CA TRP A 258 -1.81 21.81 -31.34
C TRP A 258 -3.05 22.46 -30.74
N ASP A 259 -4.12 21.69 -30.63
CA ASP A 259 -5.40 22.13 -30.08
C ASP A 259 -5.40 22.02 -28.55
N TYR A 260 -4.69 22.93 -27.90
CA TYR A 260 -4.68 23.02 -26.44
C TYR A 260 -6.08 23.31 -25.88
N GLY A 261 -6.92 24.06 -26.62
CA GLY A 261 -8.28 24.38 -26.21
C GLY A 261 -9.14 23.12 -26.02
N LYS A 262 -9.13 22.23 -27.01
CA LYS A 262 -9.82 20.94 -26.91
C LYS A 262 -9.24 20.06 -25.80
N TRP A 263 -7.92 19.91 -25.73
CA TRP A 263 -7.27 19.08 -24.70
C TRP A 263 -7.63 19.54 -23.28
N ILE A 264 -7.65 20.86 -23.02
CA ILE A 264 -8.04 21.42 -21.71
C ILE A 264 -9.51 21.15 -21.43
N ASN A 265 -10.40 21.30 -22.42
CA ASN A 265 -11.82 21.02 -22.22
C ASN A 265 -12.06 19.54 -21.89
N ASP A 266 -11.36 18.62 -22.57
CA ASP A 266 -11.44 17.18 -22.32
C ASP A 266 -10.87 16.82 -20.93
N PHE A 267 -9.75 17.45 -20.53
CA PHE A 267 -9.18 17.35 -19.19
C PHE A 267 -10.18 17.80 -18.12
N MET A 268 -10.77 18.99 -18.28
CA MET A 268 -11.72 19.55 -17.33
C MET A 268 -13.01 18.73 -17.27
N HIS A 269 -13.47 18.18 -18.39
CA HIS A 269 -14.62 17.28 -18.43
C HIS A 269 -14.36 16.02 -17.59
N THR A 270 -13.21 15.37 -17.81
CA THR A 270 -12.81 14.17 -17.06
C THR A 270 -12.61 14.47 -15.58
N TYR A 271 -11.95 15.58 -15.25
CA TYR A 271 -11.75 16.01 -13.88
C TYR A 271 -13.08 16.24 -13.14
N ASN A 272 -13.99 17.03 -13.72
CA ASN A 272 -15.24 17.39 -13.08
C ASN A 272 -16.22 16.21 -12.95
N ASN A 273 -16.28 15.33 -13.95
CA ASN A 273 -17.24 14.22 -13.94
C ASN A 273 -16.73 13.01 -13.16
N ASP A 274 -15.45 12.65 -13.33
CA ASP A 274 -14.92 11.42 -12.76
C ASP A 274 -14.16 11.69 -11.46
N ILE A 275 -13.20 12.61 -11.46
CA ILE A 275 -12.28 12.80 -10.32
C ILE A 275 -12.97 13.48 -9.13
N VAL A 276 -13.74 14.54 -9.37
CA VAL A 276 -14.48 15.23 -8.29
C VAL A 276 -15.51 14.28 -7.67
N SER A 277 -16.25 13.52 -8.50
CA SER A 277 -17.19 12.50 -8.02
C SER A 277 -16.48 11.43 -7.18
N LEU A 278 -15.35 10.91 -7.66
CA LEU A 278 -14.54 9.93 -6.93
C LEU A 278 -14.05 10.47 -5.58
N ARG A 279 -13.59 11.73 -5.51
CA ARG A 279 -13.16 12.38 -4.25
C ARG A 279 -14.32 12.49 -3.24
N HIS A 280 -15.52 12.82 -3.70
CA HIS A 280 -16.71 12.83 -2.84
C HIS A 280 -17.08 11.43 -2.34
N GLU A 281 -17.02 10.44 -3.21
CA GLU A 281 -17.28 9.04 -2.86
C GLU A 281 -16.29 8.54 -1.79
N ILE A 282 -14.99 8.79 -1.97
CA ILE A 282 -13.95 8.47 -0.98
C ILE A 282 -14.28 9.11 0.37
N SER A 283 -14.64 10.39 0.38
CA SER A 283 -14.99 11.11 1.61
C SER A 283 -16.25 10.52 2.29
N SER A 284 -17.24 10.09 1.51
CA SER A 284 -18.45 9.45 2.01
C SER A 284 -18.17 8.07 2.62
N ILE A 285 -17.35 7.24 1.96
CA ILE A 285 -16.96 5.92 2.46
C ILE A 285 -16.17 6.06 3.76
N GLN A 286 -15.27 7.03 3.85
CA GLN A 286 -14.55 7.32 5.08
C GLN A 286 -15.51 7.68 6.23
N LYS A 287 -16.47 8.58 5.97
CA LYS A 287 -17.47 8.97 6.96
C LYS A 287 -18.32 7.78 7.41
N MET A 288 -18.71 6.92 6.47
CA MET A 288 -19.42 5.67 6.77
C MET A 288 -18.63 4.77 7.73
N PHE A 289 -17.33 4.54 7.50
CA PHE A 289 -16.50 3.75 8.42
C PHE A 289 -16.35 4.40 9.81
N VAL A 290 -16.27 5.73 9.89
CA VAL A 290 -16.25 6.46 11.17
C VAL A 290 -17.57 6.28 11.92
N ASP A 291 -18.70 6.41 11.22
CA ASP A 291 -20.03 6.21 11.79
C ASP A 291 -20.25 4.77 12.24
N ASN A 292 -19.81 3.78 11.45
CA ASN A 292 -19.90 2.37 11.79
C ASN A 292 -19.05 2.05 13.04
N LYS A 293 -17.81 2.54 13.12
CA LYS A 293 -16.96 2.37 14.31
C LYS A 293 -17.69 2.88 15.57
N ARG A 294 -18.28 4.07 15.50
CA ARG A 294 -19.05 4.64 16.62
C ARG A 294 -20.25 3.77 17.00
N LYS A 295 -21.03 3.28 16.03
CA LYS A 295 -22.18 2.39 16.30
C LYS A 295 -21.75 1.10 16.97
N ILE A 296 -20.71 0.45 16.45
CA ILE A 296 -20.17 -0.80 17.00
C ILE A 296 -19.65 -0.60 18.42
N SER A 297 -18.93 0.51 18.69
CA SER A 297 -18.43 0.81 20.03
C SER A 297 -19.52 1.04 21.08
N LEU A 298 -20.72 1.47 20.66
CA LEU A 298 -21.86 1.67 21.56
C LEU A 298 -22.69 0.39 21.77
N ALA A 299 -22.54 -0.61 20.91
CA ALA A 299 -23.25 -1.87 21.03
C ALA A 299 -22.63 -2.74 22.13
N GLN A 300 -23.47 -3.31 23.00
CA GLN A 300 -23.02 -4.32 23.97
C GLN A 300 -22.76 -5.66 23.30
N THR A 301 -23.66 -6.06 22.40
CA THR A 301 -23.53 -7.27 21.59
C THR A 301 -24.04 -7.00 20.18
N ILE A 302 -23.49 -7.70 19.19
CA ILE A 302 -23.89 -7.67 17.79
C ILE A 302 -24.19 -9.10 17.34
N LEU A 303 -25.34 -9.28 16.68
CA LEU A 303 -25.72 -10.57 16.13
C LEU A 303 -24.95 -10.85 14.83
N GLN A 304 -24.64 -12.11 14.58
CA GLN A 304 -23.79 -12.52 13.44
C GLN A 304 -24.37 -12.14 12.07
N ASP A 305 -25.70 -11.96 11.97
CA ASP A 305 -26.38 -11.60 10.72
C ASP A 305 -26.48 -10.09 10.48
N GLU A 306 -26.04 -9.27 11.44
CA GLU A 306 -26.09 -7.82 11.33
C GLU A 306 -25.02 -7.32 10.35
N LYS A 307 -25.46 -6.71 9.25
CA LYS A 307 -24.57 -6.22 8.19
C LYS A 307 -24.31 -4.74 8.37
N TYR A 308 -23.03 -4.39 8.45
CA TYR A 308 -22.58 -3.02 8.39
C TYR A 308 -22.19 -2.66 6.94
N PRO A 309 -22.59 -1.48 6.45
CA PRO A 309 -22.21 -1.03 5.12
C PRO A 309 -20.68 -1.02 4.91
N SER A 310 -20.26 -1.35 3.69
CA SER A 310 -18.88 -1.24 3.19
C SER A 310 -18.90 -0.64 1.79
N PHE A 311 -17.73 -0.42 1.20
CA PHE A 311 -17.61 -0.03 -0.21
C PHE A 311 -17.85 -1.24 -1.12
N ASP A 312 -18.14 -0.99 -2.40
CA ASP A 312 -18.39 -2.04 -3.40
C ASP A 312 -17.21 -2.22 -4.39
N ASP A 313 -17.25 -3.32 -5.14
CA ASP A 313 -16.24 -3.60 -6.18
C ASP A 313 -16.26 -2.57 -7.32
N LEU A 314 -17.41 -1.91 -7.54
CA LEU A 314 -17.57 -0.90 -8.57
C LEU A 314 -16.77 0.36 -8.22
N PHE A 315 -16.75 0.77 -6.94
CA PHE A 315 -15.87 1.81 -6.43
C PHE A 315 -14.40 1.47 -6.65
N LEU A 316 -13.98 0.24 -6.32
CA LEU A 316 -12.60 -0.20 -6.54
C LEU A 316 -12.21 -0.17 -8.02
N PHE A 317 -13.13 -0.54 -8.92
CA PHE A 317 -12.92 -0.45 -10.36
C PHE A 317 -12.76 1.00 -10.84
N ARG A 318 -13.65 1.91 -10.38
CA ARG A 318 -13.54 3.36 -10.68
C ARG A 318 -12.23 3.96 -10.17
N LEU A 319 -11.83 3.61 -8.96
CA LEU A 319 -10.55 4.04 -8.37
C LEU A 319 -9.37 3.49 -9.19
N GLY A 320 -9.41 2.20 -9.54
CA GLY A 320 -8.37 1.51 -10.31
C GLY A 320 -8.16 2.11 -11.71
N LYS A 321 -9.22 2.59 -12.37
CA LYS A 321 -9.13 3.31 -13.66
C LYS A 321 -8.07 4.42 -13.65
N TYR A 322 -7.94 5.11 -12.52
CA TYR A 322 -7.02 6.25 -12.35
C TYR A 322 -5.78 5.90 -11.51
N ASP A 323 -5.93 5.06 -10.49
CA ASP A 323 -4.86 4.65 -9.59
C ASP A 323 -4.92 3.15 -9.22
N ASN A 324 -4.27 2.32 -10.04
CA ASN A 324 -4.16 0.88 -9.82
C ASN A 324 -3.43 0.49 -8.52
N ASN A 325 -2.63 1.38 -7.94
CA ASN A 325 -1.86 1.14 -6.70
C ASN A 325 -2.24 2.16 -5.62
N SER A 326 -3.53 2.46 -5.53
CA SER A 326 -4.07 3.50 -4.67
C SER A 326 -3.86 3.23 -3.18
N LEU A 327 -3.35 4.24 -2.48
CA LEU A 327 -3.28 4.26 -1.03
C LEU A 327 -4.69 4.24 -0.38
N VAL A 328 -5.69 4.83 -1.05
CA VAL A 328 -7.09 4.82 -0.58
C VAL A 328 -7.65 3.40 -0.56
N ARG A 329 -7.30 2.57 -1.55
CA ARG A 329 -7.70 1.15 -1.57
C ARG A 329 -7.15 0.41 -0.36
N GLU A 330 -5.87 0.55 -0.07
CA GLU A 330 -5.25 -0.15 1.06
C GLU A 330 -5.81 0.36 2.40
N LEU A 331 -6.11 1.66 2.49
CA LEU A 331 -6.78 2.24 3.66
C LEU A 331 -8.16 1.62 3.87
N PHE A 332 -9.00 1.59 2.84
CA PHE A 332 -10.38 1.10 2.99
C PHE A 332 -10.44 -0.39 3.22
N LYS A 333 -9.55 -1.20 2.63
CA LYS A 333 -9.40 -2.62 2.99
C LYS A 333 -9.06 -2.79 4.47
N TYR A 334 -8.14 -1.99 5.01
CA TYR A 334 -7.85 -2.00 6.44
C TYR A 334 -9.08 -1.61 7.28
N LEU A 335 -9.79 -0.54 6.92
CA LEU A 335 -10.97 -0.09 7.67
C LEU A 335 -12.10 -1.13 7.65
N GLU A 336 -12.27 -1.86 6.55
CA GLU A 336 -13.18 -2.99 6.42
C GLU A 336 -12.76 -4.16 7.32
N GLY A 337 -11.49 -4.59 7.27
CA GLY A 337 -10.96 -5.64 8.15
C GLY A 337 -11.13 -5.27 9.63
N ARG A 338 -10.81 -4.02 10.00
CA ARG A 338 -11.04 -3.51 11.35
C ARG A 338 -12.52 -3.55 11.74
N GLN A 339 -13.42 -3.19 10.83
CA GLN A 339 -14.86 -3.26 11.10
C GLN A 339 -15.30 -4.71 11.35
N SER A 340 -14.85 -5.66 10.53
CA SER A 340 -15.12 -7.09 10.71
C SER A 340 -14.61 -7.62 12.05
N PHE A 341 -13.37 -7.26 12.42
CA PHE A 341 -12.79 -7.60 13.73
C PHE A 341 -13.65 -7.05 14.89
N LEU A 342 -14.04 -5.77 14.85
CA LEU A 342 -14.85 -5.17 15.91
C LEU A 342 -16.26 -5.75 16.00
N ILE A 343 -16.86 -6.15 14.87
CA ILE A 343 -18.16 -6.85 14.88
C ILE A 343 -18.01 -8.20 15.59
N LEU A 344 -16.94 -8.95 15.27
CA LEU A 344 -16.67 -10.24 15.89
C LEU A 344 -16.39 -10.09 17.40
N GLU A 345 -15.64 -9.07 17.81
CA GLU A 345 -15.40 -8.72 19.22
C GLU A 345 -16.71 -8.60 20.01
N LYS A 346 -17.74 -7.99 19.42
CA LYS A 346 -19.07 -7.80 20.05
C LYS A 346 -19.96 -9.05 19.97
N SER A 347 -19.43 -10.22 19.65
CA SER A 347 -20.20 -11.46 19.71
C SER A 347 -20.71 -11.74 21.14
N PRO A 348 -21.94 -12.25 21.32
CA PRO A 348 -22.42 -12.72 22.61
C PRO A 348 -21.52 -13.76 23.28
N LEU A 349 -20.74 -14.52 22.50
CA LEU A 349 -19.79 -15.52 23.01
C LEU A 349 -18.60 -14.91 23.77
N ASN A 350 -18.34 -13.62 23.57
CA ASN A 350 -17.30 -12.86 24.28
C ASN A 350 -17.82 -12.18 25.57
N ASN A 351 -19.09 -12.36 25.93
CA ASN A 351 -19.66 -11.70 27.11
C ASN A 351 -19.28 -12.42 28.43
N PRO A 352 -18.38 -11.86 29.26
CA PRO A 352 -17.92 -12.52 30.48
C PRO A 352 -19.05 -12.83 31.47
N ASP A 353 -20.22 -12.18 31.38
CA ASP A 353 -21.37 -12.45 32.25
C ASP A 353 -22.21 -13.67 31.83
N ASP A 354 -21.96 -14.25 30.66
CA ASP A 354 -22.62 -15.50 30.23
C ASP A 354 -22.16 -16.67 31.10
N SER A 355 -23.06 -17.15 31.95
CA SER A 355 -22.85 -18.20 32.96
C SER A 355 -22.92 -19.62 32.41
N THR A 356 -23.17 -19.82 31.11
CA THR A 356 -23.26 -21.17 30.53
C THR A 356 -21.88 -21.80 30.36
N SER A 357 -21.55 -22.77 31.22
CA SER A 357 -20.32 -23.59 31.14
C SER A 357 -20.32 -24.54 29.94
N ASP A 358 -21.50 -24.96 29.49
CA ASP A 358 -21.72 -25.94 28.43
C ASP A 358 -21.27 -25.47 27.04
N LEU A 359 -20.89 -24.18 26.93
CA LEU A 359 -20.43 -23.56 25.70
C LEU A 359 -18.91 -23.38 25.62
N MET A 360 -18.10 -23.94 26.55
CA MET A 360 -16.64 -23.70 26.57
C MET A 360 -15.97 -24.02 25.21
N ASN A 361 -16.30 -25.15 24.59
CA ASN A 361 -15.76 -25.50 23.26
C ASN A 361 -16.17 -24.48 22.18
N ARG A 362 -17.37 -23.91 22.28
CA ARG A 362 -17.84 -22.86 21.35
C ARG A 362 -17.15 -21.53 21.62
N LYS A 363 -16.89 -21.18 22.89
CA LYS A 363 -16.14 -20.00 23.32
C LYS A 363 -14.69 -20.08 22.84
N LEU A 364 -14.01 -21.21 23.00
CA LEU A 364 -12.65 -21.42 22.48
C LEU A 364 -12.58 -21.32 20.95
N ARG A 365 -13.55 -21.90 20.22
CA ARG A 365 -13.67 -21.72 18.76
C ARG A 365 -13.93 -20.27 18.35
N PHE A 366 -14.61 -19.50 19.20
CA PHE A 366 -14.79 -18.08 18.99
C PHE A 366 -13.46 -17.32 19.10
N TYR A 367 -12.70 -17.50 20.17
CA TYR A 367 -11.40 -16.83 20.35
C TYR A 367 -10.38 -17.20 19.26
N HIS A 368 -10.44 -18.44 18.76
CA HIS A 368 -9.66 -18.84 17.59
C HIS A 368 -10.00 -18.01 16.35
N ARG A 369 -11.29 -17.90 16.01
CA ARG A 369 -11.74 -17.06 14.87
C ARG A 369 -11.38 -15.59 15.09
N LEU A 370 -11.50 -15.10 16.31
CA LEU A 370 -11.15 -13.72 16.67
C LEU A 370 -9.65 -13.44 16.44
N ALA A 371 -8.78 -14.35 16.87
CA ALA A 371 -7.34 -14.24 16.63
C ALA A 371 -6.97 -14.31 15.14
N GLN A 372 -7.62 -15.18 14.36
CA GLN A 372 -7.40 -15.25 12.91
C GLN A 372 -7.83 -13.95 12.20
N GLU A 373 -8.97 -13.37 12.60
CA GLU A 373 -9.46 -12.11 12.07
C GLU A 373 -8.52 -10.95 12.43
N LEU A 374 -8.00 -10.94 13.67
CA LEU A 374 -6.98 -10.00 14.10
C LEU A 374 -5.71 -10.10 13.24
N THR A 375 -5.13 -11.29 13.07
CA THR A 375 -3.93 -11.48 12.23
C THR A 375 -4.16 -11.05 10.78
N THR A 376 -5.36 -11.28 10.25
CA THR A 376 -5.75 -10.79 8.92
C THR A 376 -5.81 -9.27 8.87
N THR A 377 -6.40 -8.64 9.87
CA THR A 377 -6.51 -7.19 10.00
C THR A 377 -5.14 -6.52 10.19
N GLU A 378 -4.26 -7.09 11.01
CA GLU A 378 -2.88 -6.62 11.20
C GLU A 378 -2.07 -6.68 9.90
N ARG A 379 -2.24 -7.73 9.11
CA ARG A 379 -1.61 -7.86 7.78
C ARG A 379 -2.11 -6.79 6.81
N MET A 380 -3.40 -6.47 6.82
CA MET A 380 -3.95 -5.35 6.04
C MET A 380 -3.38 -4.01 6.52
N LEU A 381 -3.26 -3.81 7.83
CA LEU A 381 -2.67 -2.61 8.42
C LEU A 381 -1.18 -2.44 8.06
N ASN A 382 -0.42 -3.54 8.08
CA ASN A 382 0.98 -3.54 7.67
C ASN A 382 1.14 -3.29 6.18
N THR A 383 0.23 -3.81 5.35
CA THR A 383 0.17 -3.52 3.90
C THR A 383 -0.10 -2.02 3.67
N LEU A 384 -1.07 -1.45 4.38
CA LEU A 384 -1.33 0.00 4.37
C LEU A 384 -0.08 0.77 4.79
N LYS A 385 0.52 0.43 5.94
CA LYS A 385 1.72 1.10 6.48
C LYS A 385 2.89 1.08 5.50
N GLY A 386 3.14 -0.06 4.84
CA GLY A 386 4.16 -0.19 3.81
C GLY A 386 3.83 0.54 2.50
N ALA A 387 2.56 0.80 2.23
CA ALA A 387 2.11 1.53 1.06
C ALA A 387 2.14 3.06 1.22
N ILE A 388 2.28 3.58 2.45
CA ILE A 388 2.32 5.04 2.71
C ILE A 388 3.59 5.62 2.10
N ASP A 389 3.39 6.50 1.13
CA ASP A 389 4.43 7.21 0.42
C ASP A 389 3.93 8.61 0.05
N ASN A 390 4.83 9.60 0.03
CA ASN A 390 4.48 11.00 -0.23
C ASN A 390 3.79 11.17 -1.60
N ASP A 391 4.26 10.46 -2.62
CA ASP A 391 3.69 10.59 -3.96
C ASP A 391 2.26 10.06 -4.04
N LYS A 392 1.97 8.96 -3.33
CA LYS A 392 0.62 8.41 -3.26
C LYS A 392 -0.32 9.27 -2.41
N VAL A 393 0.18 9.84 -1.31
CA VAL A 393 -0.60 10.80 -0.50
C VAL A 393 -0.97 12.02 -1.34
N ALA A 394 -0.05 12.54 -2.16
CA ALA A 394 -0.29 13.71 -3.00
C ALA A 394 -1.42 13.53 -4.03
N ARG A 395 -1.72 12.30 -4.48
CA ARG A 395 -2.82 12.00 -5.42
C ARG A 395 -4.20 12.25 -4.82
N PHE A 396 -4.33 12.19 -3.49
CA PHE A 396 -5.57 12.50 -2.76
C PHE A 396 -5.25 13.43 -1.58
N LYS A 397 -4.41 14.44 -1.83
CA LYS A 397 -3.82 15.32 -0.82
C LYS A 397 -4.85 15.88 0.16
N GLU A 398 -5.90 16.51 -0.36
CA GLU A 398 -6.94 17.14 0.45
C GLU A 398 -7.61 16.15 1.41
N PHE A 399 -7.94 14.95 0.94
CA PHE A 399 -8.53 13.90 1.75
C PHE A 399 -7.61 13.48 2.91
N PHE A 400 -6.34 13.17 2.61
CA PHE A 400 -5.39 12.73 3.63
C PHE A 400 -5.01 13.85 4.61
N GLU A 401 -4.90 15.09 4.14
CA GLU A 401 -4.65 16.26 5.01
C GLU A 401 -5.82 16.47 5.97
N GLN A 402 -7.06 16.44 5.49
CA GLN A 402 -8.25 16.67 6.31
C GLN A 402 -8.53 15.54 7.30
N GLN A 403 -8.41 14.28 6.86
CA GLN A 403 -8.81 13.13 7.67
C GLN A 403 -7.71 12.60 8.57
N TYR A 404 -6.44 12.77 8.17
CA TYR A 404 -5.30 12.15 8.83
C TYR A 404 -4.14 13.11 9.12
N GLY A 405 -4.17 14.37 8.69
CA GLY A 405 -3.04 15.28 8.85
C GLY A 405 -1.87 14.99 7.89
N GLY A 406 -2.16 14.45 6.71
CA GLY A 406 -1.18 14.15 5.66
C GLY A 406 -0.40 12.87 5.92
N GLU A 407 0.79 12.76 5.32
CA GLU A 407 1.62 11.54 5.39
C GLU A 407 2.01 11.19 6.84
N THR A 408 2.54 12.17 7.59
CA THR A 408 3.00 11.97 8.97
C THR A 408 1.86 11.52 9.88
N GLY A 409 0.70 12.16 9.78
CA GLY A 409 -0.44 11.80 10.61
C GLY A 409 -1.08 10.46 10.20
N LEU A 410 -1.04 10.08 8.92
CA LEU A 410 -1.43 8.73 8.49
C LEU A 410 -0.48 7.65 9.04
N LYS A 411 0.84 7.88 9.05
CA LYS A 411 1.80 6.97 9.69
C LYS A 411 1.51 6.83 11.19
N ASN A 412 1.25 7.93 11.88
CA ASN A 412 0.88 7.92 13.29
C ASN A 412 -0.42 7.15 13.53
N PHE A 413 -1.44 7.37 12.68
CA PHE A 413 -2.69 6.61 12.70
C PHE A 413 -2.43 5.11 12.61
N THR A 414 -1.61 4.64 11.66
CA THR A 414 -1.33 3.19 11.54
C THR A 414 -0.63 2.60 12.77
N ASN A 415 0.24 3.36 13.43
CA ASN A 415 0.90 2.91 14.66
C ASN A 415 -0.08 2.85 15.84
N GLN A 416 -0.95 3.85 15.98
CA GLN A 416 -1.99 3.87 17.02
C GLN A 416 -3.00 2.74 16.82
N GLU A 417 -3.39 2.47 15.58
CA GLU A 417 -4.32 1.40 15.26
C GLU A 417 -3.74 0.02 15.53
N MET A 418 -2.44 -0.19 15.32
CA MET A 418 -1.77 -1.45 15.71
C MET A 418 -1.86 -1.68 17.23
N GLN A 419 -1.59 -0.63 18.02
CA GLN A 419 -1.70 -0.71 19.48
C GLN A 419 -3.14 -0.94 19.93
N PHE A 420 -4.10 -0.29 19.26
CA PHE A 420 -5.53 -0.49 19.51
C PHE A 420 -5.95 -1.95 19.30
N LEU A 421 -5.56 -2.56 18.18
CA LEU A 421 -5.90 -3.96 17.87
C LEU A 421 -5.35 -4.94 18.92
N ILE A 422 -4.09 -4.75 19.33
CA ILE A 422 -3.45 -5.56 20.38
C ILE A 422 -4.19 -5.40 21.71
N GLN A 423 -4.53 -4.16 22.09
CA GLN A 423 -5.24 -3.87 23.34
C GLN A 423 -6.67 -4.42 23.36
N SER A 424 -7.39 -4.35 22.24
CA SER A 424 -8.70 -4.99 22.09
C SER A 424 -8.61 -6.49 22.35
N MET A 425 -7.68 -7.17 21.68
CA MET A 425 -7.52 -8.62 21.84
C MET A 425 -7.08 -9.00 23.25
N ASP A 426 -6.17 -8.24 23.88
CA ASP A 426 -5.77 -8.47 25.27
C ASP A 426 -6.99 -8.34 26.22
N SER A 427 -7.88 -7.38 25.97
CA SER A 427 -9.14 -7.24 26.72
C SER A 427 -10.10 -8.42 26.50
N ASP A 428 -10.15 -8.97 25.28
CA ASP A 428 -11.00 -10.12 24.98
C ASP A 428 -10.45 -11.41 25.62
N LEU A 429 -9.13 -11.57 25.65
CA LEU A 429 -8.47 -12.68 26.34
C LEU A 429 -8.67 -12.61 27.87
N GLU A 430 -8.89 -11.43 28.43
CA GLU A 430 -9.29 -11.29 29.82
C GLU A 430 -10.70 -11.88 30.07
N ASN A 431 -11.63 -11.70 29.14
CA ASN A 431 -12.94 -12.37 29.22
C ASN A 431 -12.77 -13.91 29.16
N LEU A 432 -11.87 -14.41 28.30
CA LEU A 432 -11.54 -15.84 28.25
C LEU A 432 -11.00 -16.34 29.59
N ARG A 433 -10.10 -15.57 30.22
CA ARG A 433 -9.53 -15.87 31.53
C ARG A 433 -10.62 -15.98 32.61
N VAL A 434 -11.60 -15.08 32.60
CA VAL A 434 -12.76 -15.15 33.50
C VAL A 434 -13.54 -16.45 33.30
N TYR A 435 -13.78 -16.87 32.05
CA TYR A 435 -14.47 -18.14 31.78
C TYR A 435 -13.67 -19.36 32.28
N LEU A 436 -12.38 -19.41 32.01
CA LEU A 436 -11.50 -20.49 32.46
C LEU A 436 -11.46 -20.58 33.99
N THR A 437 -11.41 -19.42 34.66
CA THR A 437 -11.44 -19.33 36.13
C THR A 437 -12.77 -19.85 36.69
N ARG A 438 -13.91 -19.48 36.09
CA ARG A 438 -15.23 -19.99 36.50
C ARG A 438 -15.39 -21.49 36.27
N GLU A 439 -14.88 -22.02 35.16
CA GLU A 439 -14.87 -23.47 34.91
C GLU A 439 -14.06 -24.20 36.00
N SER A 440 -12.85 -23.70 36.30
CA SER A 440 -12.00 -24.26 37.36
C SER A 440 -12.67 -24.20 38.73
N LEU A 441 -13.29 -23.07 39.09
CA LEU A 441 -14.06 -22.92 40.32
C LEU A 441 -15.23 -23.90 40.39
N THR A 442 -15.99 -24.05 39.31
CA THR A 442 -17.13 -25.00 39.23
C THR A 442 -16.65 -26.43 39.46
N LYS A 443 -15.53 -26.81 38.82
CA LYS A 443 -14.89 -28.12 39.04
C LYS A 443 -14.43 -28.28 40.49
N SER A 444 -13.85 -27.26 41.10
CA SER A 444 -13.43 -27.29 42.51
C SER A 444 -14.60 -27.34 43.51
N MET A 445 -15.82 -27.00 43.09
CA MET A 445 -17.03 -27.01 43.92
C MET A 445 -17.86 -28.29 43.75
N LEU A 446 -17.37 -29.31 43.03
CA LEU A 446 -18.13 -30.54 42.79
C LEU A 446 -18.47 -31.29 44.08
N GLY A 447 -17.67 -31.13 45.14
CA GLY A 447 -17.92 -31.71 46.46
C GLY A 447 -17.65 -33.20 46.49
N ASN A 448 -18.50 -33.97 47.18
CA ASN A 448 -18.38 -35.43 47.28
C ASN A 448 -19.55 -36.14 46.61
N ALA A 449 -19.29 -37.25 45.95
CA ALA A 449 -20.30 -38.20 45.55
C ALA A 449 -20.68 -39.12 46.71
N ALA A 450 -21.98 -39.27 46.96
CA ALA A 450 -22.52 -40.09 48.04
C ALA A 450 -22.91 -41.48 47.53
N GLY A 451 -22.40 -42.53 48.17
CA GLY A 451 -22.73 -43.92 47.88
C GLY A 451 -23.46 -44.62 49.02
N ALA A 452 -23.92 -45.85 48.76
CA ALA A 452 -24.50 -46.71 49.80
C ALA A 452 -23.48 -47.00 50.92
N ARG A 453 -23.98 -47.28 52.13
CA ARG A 453 -23.17 -47.66 53.31
C ARG A 453 -22.13 -46.60 53.74
N GLY A 454 -22.42 -45.32 53.50
CA GLY A 454 -21.57 -44.21 53.95
C GLY A 454 -20.33 -43.97 53.08
N VAL A 455 -20.28 -44.54 51.86
CA VAL A 455 -19.24 -44.20 50.89
C VAL A 455 -19.37 -42.73 50.51
N SER A 456 -18.27 -41.99 50.61
CA SER A 456 -18.17 -40.59 50.21
C SER A 456 -16.87 -40.42 49.42
N ILE A 457 -16.99 -40.19 48.11
CA ILE A 457 -15.85 -40.05 47.20
C ILE A 457 -15.70 -38.57 46.82
N PRO A 458 -14.57 -37.91 47.14
CA PRO A 458 -14.32 -36.55 46.67
C PRO A 458 -14.33 -36.50 45.14
N LEU A 459 -15.02 -35.53 44.55
CA LEU A 459 -15.02 -35.31 43.09
C LEU A 459 -13.99 -34.27 42.65
N ASN A 460 -13.16 -33.81 43.58
CA ASN A 460 -12.03 -32.95 43.31
C ASN A 460 -10.75 -33.79 43.45
N PRO A 461 -9.88 -33.84 42.44
CA PRO A 461 -8.55 -34.41 42.60
C PRO A 461 -7.80 -33.70 43.72
N ILE A 462 -7.24 -34.46 44.67
CA ILE A 462 -6.55 -33.90 45.84
C ILE A 462 -5.05 -34.24 45.75
N PRO A 463 -4.15 -33.26 45.98
CA PRO A 463 -2.72 -33.52 46.11
C PRO A 463 -2.42 -34.55 47.19
N GLN A 464 -1.42 -35.40 46.97
CA GLN A 464 -1.11 -36.55 47.84
C GLN A 464 -0.70 -36.14 49.28
N SER A 465 -0.32 -34.88 49.46
CA SER A 465 0.23 -34.29 50.68
C SER A 465 -0.82 -33.67 51.62
N SER A 466 -2.10 -33.55 51.22
CA SER A 466 -3.05 -32.65 51.90
C SER A 466 -4.23 -33.31 52.62
N GLN A 467 -4.17 -34.58 53.05
CA GLN A 467 -5.29 -35.20 53.77
C GLN A 467 -4.95 -36.09 54.97
N ASP A 468 -5.82 -35.99 56.00
CA ASP A 468 -5.85 -36.83 57.19
C ASP A 468 -6.56 -38.16 56.88
N SER A 469 -5.79 -39.24 56.86
CA SER A 469 -6.24 -40.61 56.54
C SER A 469 -7.36 -41.17 57.43
N LYS A 470 -7.71 -40.49 58.54
CA LYS A 470 -8.72 -40.96 59.50
C LYS A 470 -10.17 -40.59 59.15
N THR A 471 -10.41 -39.59 58.30
CA THR A 471 -11.77 -39.05 58.05
C THR A 471 -12.28 -39.24 56.62
N GLN A 472 -11.39 -39.48 55.64
CA GLN A 472 -11.77 -39.76 54.25
C GLN A 472 -10.94 -40.92 53.67
N PRO A 473 -11.52 -42.12 53.49
CA PRO A 473 -10.78 -43.28 52.98
C PRO A 473 -10.52 -43.23 51.48
N TYR A 474 -11.24 -42.40 50.70
CA TYR A 474 -11.09 -42.29 49.25
C TYR A 474 -10.29 -41.04 48.88
N LEU A 475 -9.18 -41.23 48.17
CA LEU A 475 -8.36 -40.18 47.57
C LEU A 475 -8.53 -40.19 46.05
N THR A 476 -9.21 -39.18 45.51
CA THR A 476 -9.43 -39.04 44.07
C THR A 476 -8.21 -38.44 43.37
N ARG A 477 -7.81 -39.05 42.24
CA ARG A 477 -6.71 -38.60 41.38
C ARG A 477 -7.16 -38.12 40.02
N SER A 478 -8.15 -38.76 39.44
CA SER A 478 -8.65 -38.42 38.12
C SER A 478 -10.16 -38.52 38.12
N VAL A 479 -10.79 -37.56 37.45
CA VAL A 479 -12.23 -37.48 37.26
C VAL A 479 -12.46 -37.29 35.77
N PHE A 480 -13.25 -38.17 35.19
CA PHE A 480 -13.72 -38.04 33.82
C PHE A 480 -15.13 -37.46 33.85
N ASP A 481 -15.30 -36.28 33.25
CA ASP A 481 -16.59 -35.59 33.13
C ASP A 481 -17.08 -35.56 31.67
N ILE A 482 -18.40 -35.52 31.52
CA ILE A 482 -19.06 -35.28 30.23
C ILE A 482 -19.88 -34.00 30.39
N LEU A 483 -19.53 -32.96 29.63
CA LEU A 483 -20.17 -31.64 29.72
C LEU A 483 -20.09 -31.05 31.14
N GLY A 484 -18.96 -31.23 31.84
CA GLY A 484 -18.76 -30.72 33.20
C GLY A 484 -19.40 -31.58 34.31
N GLU A 485 -20.18 -32.60 33.96
CA GLU A 485 -20.78 -33.52 34.92
C GLU A 485 -19.89 -34.77 35.11
N PRO A 486 -19.41 -35.04 36.34
CA PRO A 486 -18.59 -36.22 36.62
C PRO A 486 -19.31 -37.52 36.27
N LYS A 487 -18.66 -38.37 35.48
CA LYS A 487 -19.18 -39.70 35.10
C LYS A 487 -18.38 -40.82 35.71
N TYR A 488 -17.06 -40.67 35.76
CA TYR A 488 -16.18 -41.65 36.39
C TYR A 488 -15.13 -40.94 37.23
N THR A 489 -14.67 -41.62 38.27
CA THR A 489 -13.58 -41.15 39.12
C THR A 489 -12.68 -42.30 39.52
N SER A 490 -11.40 -42.04 39.68
CA SER A 490 -10.41 -43.04 40.10
C SER A 490 -9.40 -42.46 41.07
N GLY A 491 -8.75 -43.34 41.83
CA GLY A 491 -7.69 -42.94 42.73
C GLY A 491 -7.22 -44.08 43.63
N ALA A 492 -7.00 -43.77 44.91
CA ALA A 492 -6.56 -44.73 45.91
C ALA A 492 -7.46 -44.74 47.16
N ILE A 493 -7.64 -45.91 47.75
CA ILE A 493 -8.33 -46.14 49.00
C ILE A 493 -7.27 -46.34 50.08
N ARG A 494 -7.35 -45.54 51.16
CA ARG A 494 -6.50 -45.69 52.35
C ARG A 494 -7.28 -46.36 53.47
N ARG A 495 -6.76 -47.46 53.98
CA ARG A 495 -7.26 -48.18 55.17
C ARG A 495 -6.15 -48.19 56.22
N ALA A 496 -6.52 -48.15 57.50
CA ALA A 496 -5.54 -48.23 58.58
C ALA A 496 -4.73 -49.54 58.46
N ASN A 497 -3.40 -49.43 58.50
CA ASN A 497 -2.46 -50.56 58.46
C ASN A 497 -2.53 -51.43 57.20
N MET A 498 -3.04 -50.92 56.08
CA MET A 498 -3.00 -51.60 54.79
C MET A 498 -2.35 -50.70 53.73
N PRO A 499 -1.61 -51.27 52.77
CA PRO A 499 -1.13 -50.51 51.62
C PRO A 499 -2.32 -49.89 50.87
N PRO A 500 -2.16 -48.69 50.27
CA PRO A 500 -3.18 -48.10 49.43
C PRO A 500 -3.66 -49.05 48.33
N MET A 501 -4.95 -49.05 48.05
CA MET A 501 -5.55 -49.85 46.97
C MET A 501 -6.21 -48.96 45.93
N ALA A 502 -5.97 -49.20 44.65
CA ALA A 502 -6.58 -48.44 43.58
C ALA A 502 -8.10 -48.65 43.52
N PHE A 503 -8.82 -47.61 43.11
CA PHE A 503 -10.25 -47.72 42.87
C PHE A 503 -10.69 -47.00 41.59
N ALA A 504 -11.81 -47.45 41.06
CA ALA A 504 -12.60 -46.73 40.07
C ALA A 504 -14.07 -46.72 40.51
N ALA A 505 -14.79 -45.66 40.18
CA ALA A 505 -16.21 -45.52 40.47
C ALA A 505 -16.95 -44.83 39.33
N LYS A 506 -18.22 -45.18 39.17
CA LYS A 506 -19.16 -44.50 38.28
C LYS A 506 -20.08 -43.60 39.08
N ILE A 507 -20.26 -42.38 38.59
CA ILE A 507 -21.02 -41.31 39.22
C ILE A 507 -22.27 -41.03 38.37
N GLY A 508 -23.43 -41.12 39.00
CA GLY A 508 -24.72 -40.78 38.42
C GLY A 508 -24.93 -39.26 38.34
N THR A 509 -25.95 -38.85 37.58
CA THR A 509 -26.27 -37.41 37.35
C THR A 509 -26.68 -36.64 38.60
N ASP A 510 -27.03 -37.32 39.70
CA ASP A 510 -27.37 -36.74 40.98
C ASP A 510 -26.19 -36.80 41.99
N LYS A 511 -24.96 -36.98 41.49
CA LYS A 511 -23.74 -37.19 42.29
C LYS A 511 -23.84 -38.40 43.24
N LYS A 512 -24.67 -39.39 42.91
CA LYS A 512 -24.64 -40.69 43.60
C LYS A 512 -23.61 -41.61 42.99
N VAL A 513 -22.90 -42.35 43.85
CA VAL A 513 -22.02 -43.43 43.41
C VAL A 513 -22.90 -44.59 42.95
N GLU A 514 -22.93 -44.86 41.63
CA GLU A 514 -23.64 -46.02 41.07
C GLU A 514 -22.93 -47.33 41.41
N TRP A 515 -21.61 -47.33 41.27
CA TRP A 515 -20.75 -48.41 41.72
C TRP A 515 -19.35 -47.90 42.06
N VAL A 516 -18.67 -48.61 42.95
CA VAL A 516 -17.24 -48.43 43.27
C VAL A 516 -16.57 -49.80 43.26
N ARG A 517 -15.38 -49.87 42.67
CA ARG A 517 -14.59 -51.09 42.52
C ARG A 517 -13.16 -50.87 42.98
N GLU A 518 -12.72 -51.75 43.86
CA GLU A 518 -11.30 -51.97 44.15
C GLU A 518 -10.67 -52.68 42.96
N ILE A 519 -9.68 -52.01 42.36
CA ILE A 519 -8.94 -52.47 41.19
C ILE A 519 -7.45 -52.49 41.54
N GLY A 520 -6.63 -53.12 40.70
CA GLY A 520 -5.19 -53.20 40.93
C GLY A 520 -4.61 -54.58 40.69
N ALA A 521 -3.30 -54.67 40.90
CA ALA A 521 -2.56 -55.89 40.62
C ALA A 521 -2.84 -56.96 41.70
N LYS A 522 -3.30 -58.15 41.29
CA LYS A 522 -3.70 -59.24 42.21
C LYS A 522 -2.66 -60.38 42.19
N GLY A 523 -2.59 -61.14 43.29
CA GLY A 523 -1.79 -62.36 43.37
C GLY A 523 -0.28 -62.09 43.33
N LYS A 524 0.47 -62.83 42.49
CA LYS A 524 1.93 -62.68 42.36
C LYS A 524 2.38 -61.32 41.80
N ASN A 525 1.45 -60.54 41.26
CA ASN A 525 1.70 -59.21 40.72
C ASN A 525 1.34 -58.09 41.71
N ALA A 526 0.90 -58.42 42.93
CA ALA A 526 0.52 -57.44 43.93
C ALA A 526 1.65 -56.44 44.21
N ILE A 527 1.29 -55.17 44.33
CA ILE A 527 2.23 -54.07 44.55
C ILE A 527 2.42 -53.90 46.06
N PRO A 528 3.61 -54.19 46.62
CA PRO A 528 3.84 -54.22 48.07
C PRO A 528 3.58 -52.89 48.76
N ASP A 529 3.94 -51.78 48.13
CA ASP A 529 3.79 -50.42 48.68
C ASP A 529 2.40 -49.82 48.41
N GLY A 530 1.51 -50.59 47.77
CA GLY A 530 0.19 -50.18 47.35
C GLY A 530 0.15 -49.54 45.97
N ASP A 531 -1.07 -49.34 45.46
CA ASP A 531 -1.32 -48.85 44.11
C ASP A 531 -2.35 -47.72 44.06
N CYS A 532 -2.38 -47.05 42.93
CA CYS A 532 -3.21 -45.88 42.68
C CYS A 532 -3.64 -45.83 41.22
N ALA A 533 -4.94 -45.62 40.99
CA ALA A 533 -5.48 -45.36 39.66
C ALA A 533 -5.31 -43.87 39.32
N SER A 534 -4.21 -43.52 38.66
CA SER A 534 -3.83 -42.13 38.39
C SER A 534 -4.63 -41.49 37.25
N HIS A 535 -5.15 -42.28 36.30
CA HIS A 535 -5.89 -41.78 35.15
C HIS A 535 -7.11 -42.66 34.85
N ILE A 536 -8.23 -42.03 34.50
CA ILE A 536 -9.46 -42.69 34.05
C ILE A 536 -10.04 -41.99 32.82
N VAL A 537 -10.46 -42.77 31.82
CA VAL A 537 -11.15 -42.27 30.62
C VAL A 537 -12.44 -43.06 30.42
N GLY A 538 -13.56 -42.37 30.32
CA GLY A 538 -14.87 -42.98 30.07
C GLY A 538 -15.24 -43.03 28.60
N PHE A 539 -16.07 -44.00 28.23
CA PHE A 539 -16.68 -44.16 26.90
C PHE A 539 -18.07 -44.80 27.07
N GLU A 540 -18.83 -44.98 25.99
CA GLU A 540 -20.25 -45.40 26.08
C GLU A 540 -20.44 -46.74 26.81
N GLN A 541 -19.49 -47.66 26.67
CA GLN A 541 -19.60 -49.02 27.20
C GLN A 541 -18.86 -49.24 28.54
N GLY A 542 -18.24 -48.21 29.12
CA GLY A 542 -17.52 -48.31 30.39
C GLY A 542 -16.38 -47.32 30.54
N CYS A 543 -15.28 -47.74 31.17
CA CYS A 543 -14.09 -46.90 31.35
C CYS A 543 -12.78 -47.70 31.29
N MET A 544 -11.71 -47.00 30.93
CA MET A 544 -10.33 -47.47 30.99
C MET A 544 -9.62 -46.79 32.15
N VAL A 545 -8.81 -47.54 32.90
CA VAL A 545 -8.11 -47.04 34.07
C VAL A 545 -6.66 -47.48 34.03
N VAL A 546 -5.74 -46.55 34.30
CA VAL A 546 -4.31 -46.84 34.47
C VAL A 546 -4.00 -46.89 35.95
N VAL A 547 -3.62 -48.08 36.43
CA VAL A 547 -3.18 -48.31 37.80
C VAL A 547 -1.65 -48.36 37.82
N SER A 548 -1.06 -47.61 38.74
CA SER A 548 0.39 -47.60 38.96
C SER A 548 0.71 -47.80 40.44
N GLY A 549 1.87 -48.38 40.71
CA GLY A 549 2.45 -48.42 42.05
C GLY A 549 3.90 -48.87 42.02
N THR A 550 4.56 -48.91 43.18
CA THR A 550 6.00 -49.15 43.30
C THR A 550 6.30 -50.50 43.94
N LYS A 551 7.25 -51.25 43.35
CA LYS A 551 7.77 -52.50 43.94
C LYS A 551 8.99 -52.27 44.84
N ALA A 552 9.81 -51.30 44.46
CA ALA A 552 11.03 -50.86 45.13
C ALA A 552 11.27 -49.37 44.79
N GLU A 553 12.27 -48.73 45.38
CA GLU A 553 12.63 -47.33 45.04
C GLU A 553 12.85 -47.20 43.52
N ASN A 554 11.99 -46.42 42.87
CA ASN A 554 11.97 -46.14 41.42
C ASN A 554 11.65 -47.31 40.48
N GLU A 555 11.13 -48.44 40.97
CA GLU A 555 10.59 -49.52 40.10
C GLU A 555 9.06 -49.45 40.07
N TYR A 556 8.50 -49.05 38.93
CA TYR A 556 7.07 -48.85 38.69
C TYR A 556 6.43 -50.06 38.02
N VAL A 557 5.23 -50.40 38.49
CA VAL A 557 4.35 -51.39 37.86
C VAL A 557 3.11 -50.70 37.37
N ASN A 558 2.89 -50.75 36.06
CA ASN A 558 1.75 -50.12 35.40
C ASN A 558 0.80 -51.20 34.86
N THR A 559 -0.50 -51.05 35.12
CA THR A 559 -1.54 -51.96 34.67
C THR A 559 -2.68 -51.18 34.03
N LEU A 560 -3.05 -51.55 32.82
CA LEU A 560 -4.25 -51.07 32.14
C LEU A 560 -5.43 -51.98 32.49
N ILE A 561 -6.54 -51.39 32.93
CA ILE A 561 -7.76 -52.12 33.29
C ILE A 561 -8.94 -51.53 32.54
N ARG A 562 -9.72 -52.37 31.88
CA ARG A 562 -11.01 -51.99 31.28
C ARG A 562 -12.15 -52.50 32.13
N LEU A 563 -13.05 -51.61 32.50
CA LEU A 563 -14.28 -51.90 33.19
C LEU A 563 -15.46 -51.66 32.25
N ASP A 564 -16.47 -52.52 32.30
CA ASP A 564 -17.75 -52.25 31.64
C ASP A 564 -18.58 -51.23 32.42
N ASP A 565 -19.69 -50.78 31.86
CA ASP A 565 -20.60 -49.81 32.49
C ASP A 565 -21.18 -50.26 33.85
N LYS A 566 -21.06 -51.56 34.20
CA LYS A 566 -21.46 -52.15 35.48
C LYS A 566 -20.28 -52.37 36.43
N GLY A 567 -19.09 -51.89 36.08
CA GLY A 567 -17.87 -52.05 36.85
C GLY A 567 -17.38 -53.50 36.91
N ARG A 568 -17.59 -54.30 35.87
CA ARG A 568 -17.02 -55.65 35.75
C ARG A 568 -15.73 -55.59 34.93
N ASP A 569 -14.72 -56.35 35.36
CA ASP A 569 -13.44 -56.47 34.66
C ASP A 569 -13.68 -57.08 33.27
N VAL A 570 -13.40 -56.31 32.22
CA VAL A 570 -13.39 -56.78 30.82
C VAL A 570 -12.02 -57.36 30.48
N PHE A 571 -10.96 -56.62 30.82
CA PHE A 571 -9.59 -57.14 30.78
C PHE A 571 -8.66 -56.35 31.73
N SER A 572 -7.50 -56.95 32.02
CA SER A 572 -6.40 -56.33 32.76
C SER A 572 -5.07 -56.77 32.13
N SER A 573 -4.20 -55.81 31.82
CA SER A 573 -2.93 -56.06 31.13
C SER A 573 -1.81 -55.21 31.73
N ASN A 574 -0.62 -55.80 31.90
CA ASN A 574 0.55 -55.08 32.39
C ASN A 574 1.17 -54.26 31.25
N ILE A 575 1.51 -53.00 31.55
CA ILE A 575 2.27 -52.14 30.65
C ILE A 575 3.75 -52.23 31.06
N ASN A 576 4.59 -52.74 30.16
CA ASN A 576 6.02 -52.95 30.40
C ASN A 576 6.84 -51.66 30.21
N ILE A 577 6.46 -50.59 30.91
CA ILE A 577 7.20 -49.31 30.94
C ILE A 577 7.46 -48.97 32.41
N ASP A 578 8.73 -48.88 32.79
CA ASP A 578 9.19 -48.65 34.16
C ASP A 578 9.31 -47.14 34.45
N ALA A 579 8.17 -46.45 34.44
CA ALA A 579 8.09 -45.01 34.71
C ALA A 579 6.68 -44.63 35.20
N LEU A 580 6.53 -43.42 35.76
CA LEU A 580 5.25 -42.95 36.29
C LEU A 580 4.32 -42.51 35.15
N PRO A 581 3.05 -42.98 35.08
CA PRO A 581 2.10 -42.50 34.10
C PRO A 581 1.66 -41.08 34.43
N VAL A 582 1.99 -40.14 33.55
CA VAL A 582 1.65 -38.72 33.65
C VAL A 582 0.55 -38.30 32.69
N TYR A 583 0.28 -39.11 31.66
CA TYR A 583 -0.79 -38.86 30.68
C TYR A 583 -1.42 -40.18 30.22
N TYR A 584 -2.74 -40.15 30.00
CA TYR A 584 -3.46 -41.25 29.39
C TYR A 584 -4.69 -40.75 28.63
N ASN A 585 -4.86 -41.23 27.40
CA ASN A 585 -6.06 -41.01 26.61
C ASN A 585 -6.46 -42.29 25.87
N PHE A 586 -7.75 -42.47 25.60
CA PHE A 586 -8.30 -43.61 24.88
C PHE A 586 -9.24 -43.16 23.76
N ASP A 587 -8.94 -43.58 22.54
CA ASP A 587 -9.77 -43.39 21.37
C ASP A 587 -10.66 -44.63 21.17
N ASP A 588 -11.92 -44.53 21.59
CA ASP A 588 -12.90 -45.63 21.48
C ASP A 588 -13.29 -45.94 20.03
N ILE A 589 -13.14 -44.99 19.10
CA ILE A 589 -13.47 -45.25 17.68
C ILE A 589 -12.38 -46.14 17.07
N ASN A 590 -11.12 -45.78 17.27
CA ASN A 590 -9.98 -46.51 16.72
C ASN A 590 -9.50 -47.66 17.61
N GLN A 591 -10.00 -47.76 18.85
CA GLN A 591 -9.58 -48.74 19.86
C GLN A 591 -8.07 -48.63 20.17
N ILE A 592 -7.59 -47.39 20.35
CA ILE A 592 -6.17 -47.07 20.58
C ILE A 592 -6.01 -46.35 21.91
N SER A 593 -5.01 -46.74 22.69
CA SER A 593 -4.58 -46.07 23.92
C SER A 593 -3.28 -45.31 23.68
N ILE A 594 -3.21 -44.06 24.12
CA ILE A 594 -2.00 -43.24 24.12
C ILE A 594 -1.58 -42.96 25.55
N PHE A 595 -0.30 -43.19 25.84
CA PHE A 595 0.31 -43.02 27.16
C PHE A 595 1.46 -42.03 27.11
N GLY A 596 1.60 -41.27 28.20
CA GLY A 596 2.84 -40.57 28.54
C GLY A 596 3.33 -41.03 29.90
N PHE A 597 4.55 -41.55 29.94
CA PHE A 597 5.25 -41.92 31.16
C PHE A 597 6.41 -40.96 31.41
N ALA A 598 6.80 -40.76 32.67
CA ALA A 598 7.86 -39.84 33.03
C ALA A 598 8.70 -40.33 34.22
N THR A 599 9.99 -39.98 34.21
CA THR A 599 10.91 -40.25 35.31
C THR A 599 11.07 -39.00 36.17
N LYS A 600 10.77 -39.09 37.47
CA LYS A 600 10.77 -37.93 38.38
C LYS A 600 12.16 -37.31 38.56
N VAL A 601 12.20 -35.99 38.76
CA VAL A 601 13.37 -35.29 39.30
C VAL A 601 13.40 -35.47 40.82
N PRO A 602 14.54 -35.88 41.43
CA PRO A 602 14.68 -35.91 42.87
C PRO A 602 14.33 -34.55 43.48
N ASP A 603 13.59 -34.54 44.59
CA ASP A 603 13.18 -33.34 45.32
C ASP A 603 12.25 -32.36 44.56
N SER A 604 11.73 -32.72 43.38
CA SER A 604 10.68 -31.97 42.69
C SER A 604 9.36 -32.73 42.68
N ASN A 605 8.26 -32.03 42.98
CA ASN A 605 6.93 -32.61 42.91
C ASN A 605 6.37 -32.66 41.47
N ASP A 606 6.80 -31.72 40.62
CA ASP A 606 6.12 -31.44 39.35
C ASP A 606 7.07 -31.41 38.14
N LEU A 607 8.37 -31.69 38.29
CA LEU A 607 9.32 -31.76 37.17
C LEU A 607 9.82 -33.19 36.95
N TYR A 608 9.97 -33.54 35.67
CA TYR A 608 10.44 -34.84 35.21
C TYR A 608 11.72 -34.68 34.37
N HIS A 609 12.58 -35.70 34.35
CA HIS A 609 13.85 -35.71 33.61
C HIS A 609 13.69 -36.10 32.14
N SER A 610 12.82 -37.06 31.90
CA SER A 610 12.59 -37.67 30.59
C SER A 610 11.17 -38.23 30.53
N PHE A 611 10.70 -38.44 29.30
CA PHE A 611 9.37 -38.94 29.01
C PHE A 611 9.41 -40.10 28.01
N THR A 612 8.54 -41.07 28.20
CA THR A 612 8.27 -42.13 27.22
C THR A 612 6.83 -42.00 26.75
N ILE A 613 6.64 -41.73 25.47
CA ILE A 613 5.31 -41.73 24.83
C ILE A 613 5.10 -43.08 24.17
N ALA A 614 3.97 -43.71 24.41
CA ALA A 614 3.66 -45.01 23.85
C ALA A 614 2.23 -45.09 23.33
N MET A 615 2.04 -45.88 22.28
CA MET A 615 0.73 -46.26 21.77
C MET A 615 0.51 -47.74 22.00
N ALA A 616 -0.68 -48.10 22.47
CA ALA A 616 -1.11 -49.48 22.59
C ALA A 616 -2.46 -49.70 21.90
N ASP A 617 -2.76 -50.95 21.58
CA ASP A 617 -4.12 -51.35 21.25
C ASP A 617 -5.04 -51.31 22.49
N SER A 618 -6.33 -51.56 22.28
CA SER A 618 -7.32 -51.61 23.36
C SER A 618 -7.13 -52.74 24.37
N LEU A 619 -6.12 -53.63 24.20
CA LEU A 619 -5.75 -54.69 25.14
C LEU A 619 -4.45 -54.36 25.90
N GLY A 620 -3.84 -53.21 25.64
CA GLY A 620 -2.60 -52.77 26.26
C GLY A 620 -1.33 -53.32 25.62
N SER A 621 -1.41 -53.91 24.42
CA SER A 621 -0.22 -54.33 23.67
C SER A 621 0.44 -53.11 23.03
N ILE A 622 1.65 -52.77 23.47
CA ILE A 622 2.42 -51.64 22.94
C ILE A 622 2.72 -51.88 21.46
N GLN A 623 2.27 -50.96 20.60
CA GLN A 623 2.52 -50.95 19.17
C GLN A 623 3.81 -50.19 18.83
N TRP A 624 4.04 -49.07 19.53
CA TRP A 624 5.29 -48.31 19.46
C TRP A 624 5.51 -47.53 20.77
N GLN A 625 6.77 -47.18 21.02
CA GLN A 625 7.19 -46.33 22.13
C GLN A 625 8.36 -45.44 21.70
N THR A 626 8.43 -44.25 22.29
CA THR A 626 9.44 -43.24 21.96
C THR A 626 9.87 -42.50 23.20
N ASP A 627 11.17 -42.54 23.46
CA ASP A 627 11.80 -41.82 24.58
C ASP A 627 12.20 -40.41 24.15
N ILE A 628 11.95 -39.45 25.02
CA ILE A 628 12.14 -38.02 24.79
C ILE A 628 12.85 -37.41 26.01
N ASP A 629 14.06 -36.88 25.78
CA ASP A 629 14.89 -36.25 26.79
C ASP A 629 14.52 -34.76 26.99
N ILE A 630 13.41 -34.55 27.71
CA ILE A 630 12.91 -33.24 28.11
C ILE A 630 12.84 -33.17 29.63
N GLN A 631 13.52 -32.17 30.20
CA GLN A 631 13.33 -31.79 31.59
C GLN A 631 12.14 -30.83 31.69
N GLY A 632 11.01 -31.29 32.23
CA GLY A 632 9.77 -30.51 32.17
C GLY A 632 8.50 -31.25 32.62
N GLN A 633 7.38 -30.90 31.99
CA GLN A 633 6.03 -31.41 32.20
C GLN A 633 5.36 -31.71 30.85
N LEU A 634 4.77 -32.89 30.72
CA LEU A 634 3.88 -33.21 29.60
C LEU A 634 2.49 -32.59 29.86
N VAL A 635 2.00 -31.82 28.88
CA VAL A 635 0.72 -31.10 28.96
C VAL A 635 -0.40 -31.91 28.31
N ASP A 636 -0.24 -32.27 27.03
CA ASP A 636 -1.23 -33.05 26.27
C ASP A 636 -0.56 -33.73 25.07
N ILE A 637 -1.28 -34.68 24.46
CA ILE A 637 -0.92 -35.33 23.21
C ILE A 637 -2.13 -35.31 22.27
N VAL A 638 -1.99 -34.62 21.13
CA VAL A 638 -3.05 -34.46 20.13
C VAL A 638 -2.71 -35.27 18.87
N LYS A 639 -3.68 -36.01 18.35
CA LYS A 639 -3.57 -36.65 17.02
C LYS A 639 -3.87 -35.62 15.93
N ALA A 640 -2.91 -35.39 15.04
CA ALA A 640 -3.03 -34.53 13.85
C ALA A 640 -3.06 -35.41 12.57
N GLU A 641 -3.07 -34.81 11.38
CA GLU A 641 -3.07 -35.57 10.11
C GLU A 641 -1.78 -36.41 9.96
N GLY A 642 -1.89 -37.73 10.22
CA GLY A 642 -0.82 -38.71 10.04
C GLY A 642 0.32 -38.65 11.07
N LYS A 643 0.10 -37.96 12.21
CA LYS A 643 1.09 -37.81 13.28
C LYS A 643 0.45 -37.47 14.62
N TYR A 644 1.26 -37.53 15.67
CA TYR A 644 0.94 -37.08 17.02
C TYR A 644 1.80 -35.86 17.37
N LEU A 645 1.18 -34.89 18.04
CA LEU A 645 1.82 -33.71 18.58
C LEU A 645 1.78 -33.82 20.10
N ALA A 646 2.94 -33.96 20.72
CA ALA A 646 3.10 -33.99 22.16
C ALA A 646 3.64 -32.65 22.66
N PHE A 647 2.97 -32.09 23.66
CA PHE A 647 3.20 -30.72 24.09
C PHE A 647 3.79 -30.71 25.48
N PHE A 648 4.93 -30.03 25.65
CA PHE A 648 5.66 -30.01 26.91
C PHE A 648 5.95 -28.59 27.36
N ASN A 649 5.78 -28.32 28.66
CA ASN A 649 6.48 -27.21 29.29
C ASN A 649 7.86 -27.70 29.71
N PHE A 650 8.94 -26.99 29.35
CA PHE A 650 10.30 -27.44 29.62
C PHE A 650 11.15 -26.35 30.27
N THR A 651 12.10 -26.76 31.12
CA THR A 651 13.23 -25.93 31.56
C THR A 651 14.47 -26.21 30.71
N SER A 652 14.64 -27.48 30.29
CA SER A 652 15.72 -27.91 29.43
C SER A 652 15.31 -29.04 28.49
N LEU A 653 15.82 -29.01 27.26
CA LEU A 653 15.51 -29.94 26.18
C LEU A 653 16.82 -30.36 25.50
N ASP A 654 17.04 -31.66 25.31
CA ASP A 654 18.17 -32.14 24.52
C ASP A 654 17.81 -32.23 23.03
N LEU A 655 18.51 -31.46 22.19
CA LEU A 655 18.38 -31.45 20.75
C LEU A 655 19.60 -32.09 20.10
N ASN A 656 19.53 -33.40 19.82
CA ASN A 656 20.60 -34.16 19.17
C ASN A 656 21.96 -34.03 19.88
N GLY A 657 21.97 -34.09 21.22
CA GLY A 657 23.15 -33.93 22.07
C GLY A 657 23.48 -32.49 22.43
N LYS A 658 22.67 -31.51 21.98
CA LYS A 658 22.81 -30.10 22.35
C LYS A 658 21.67 -29.69 23.28
N LYS A 659 22.02 -29.41 24.53
CA LYS A 659 21.09 -28.90 25.54
C LYS A 659 20.62 -27.47 25.19
N LEU A 660 19.31 -27.30 25.00
CA LEU A 660 18.60 -26.03 24.88
C LEU A 660 17.93 -25.71 26.22
N ASN A 661 18.25 -24.58 26.82
CA ASN A 661 17.57 -24.09 28.02
C ASN A 661 16.43 -23.16 27.64
N ALA A 662 15.34 -23.21 28.39
CA ALA A 662 14.14 -22.40 28.16
C ALA A 662 14.36 -20.88 28.35
N GLY A 663 15.37 -20.48 29.11
CA GLY A 663 15.73 -19.07 29.29
C GLY A 663 17.02 -18.88 30.09
N LYS A 664 17.15 -17.72 30.72
CA LYS A 664 18.39 -17.31 31.42
C LYS A 664 18.52 -17.89 32.83
N SER A 665 17.44 -18.40 33.42
CA SER A 665 17.42 -19.01 34.76
C SER A 665 17.02 -20.49 34.70
N GLU A 666 17.43 -21.26 35.71
CA GLU A 666 17.14 -22.71 35.80
C GLU A 666 15.64 -23.01 36.03
N HIS A 667 14.87 -22.00 36.45
CA HIS A 667 13.42 -22.10 36.66
C HIS A 667 12.61 -21.43 35.55
N HIS A 668 13.26 -20.93 34.50
CA HIS A 668 12.57 -20.40 33.34
C HIS A 668 11.88 -21.54 32.61
N MET A 669 10.57 -21.40 32.38
CA MET A 669 9.76 -22.37 31.64
C MET A 669 9.46 -21.80 30.25
N ALA A 670 9.57 -22.68 29.26
CA ALA A 670 9.14 -22.43 27.89
C ALA A 670 8.30 -23.61 27.41
N HIS A 671 7.82 -23.57 26.17
CA HIS A 671 7.00 -24.63 25.62
C HIS A 671 7.66 -25.29 24.42
N VAL A 672 7.51 -26.61 24.24
CA VAL A 672 7.99 -27.32 23.06
C VAL A 672 6.93 -28.27 22.55
N ILE A 673 6.76 -28.28 21.23
CA ILE A 673 5.92 -29.23 20.51
C ILE A 673 6.83 -30.32 19.95
N VAL A 674 6.55 -31.57 20.25
CA VAL A 674 7.28 -32.74 19.75
C VAL A 674 6.40 -33.47 18.74
N GLU A 675 6.93 -33.70 17.54
CA GLU A 675 6.22 -34.37 16.45
C GLU A 675 6.62 -35.84 16.38
N LEU A 676 5.64 -36.73 16.46
CA LEU A 676 5.81 -38.17 16.34
C LEU A 676 5.00 -38.67 15.15
N SER A 677 5.55 -39.48 14.25
CA SER A 677 4.73 -40.13 13.22
C SER A 677 3.74 -41.14 13.81
N ASP A 678 2.80 -41.62 13.00
CA ASP A 678 1.82 -42.65 13.40
C ASP A 678 2.45 -43.95 13.95
N ASN A 679 3.73 -44.20 13.66
CA ASN A 679 4.51 -45.33 14.19
C ASN A 679 5.49 -44.94 15.31
N GLY A 680 5.33 -43.76 15.91
CA GLY A 680 6.12 -43.28 17.04
C GLY A 680 7.45 -42.62 16.70
N ARG A 681 7.96 -42.70 15.46
CA ARG A 681 9.27 -42.11 15.14
C ARG A 681 9.24 -40.59 15.36
N LEU A 682 10.22 -40.09 16.11
CA LEU A 682 10.46 -38.66 16.28
C LEU A 682 10.72 -37.99 14.92
N LEU A 683 9.83 -37.09 14.52
CA LEU A 683 9.93 -36.34 13.26
C LEU A 683 10.66 -35.01 13.46
N GLY A 684 10.43 -34.37 14.60
CA GLY A 684 10.97 -33.05 14.90
C GLY A 684 10.48 -32.52 16.23
N ASN A 685 10.96 -31.34 16.58
CA ASN A 685 10.46 -30.56 17.69
C ASN A 685 10.54 -29.06 17.36
N THR A 686 9.61 -28.31 17.95
CA THR A 686 9.47 -26.87 17.72
C THR A 686 9.41 -26.18 19.08
N PRO A 687 10.56 -25.68 19.59
CA PRO A 687 10.58 -24.92 20.83
C PRO A 687 9.99 -23.53 20.61
N ILE A 688 9.13 -23.11 21.53
CA ILE A 688 8.48 -21.80 21.60
C ILE A 688 9.09 -21.07 22.80
N LEU A 689 10.05 -20.18 22.50
CA LEU A 689 10.78 -19.40 23.48
C LEU A 689 10.15 -18.01 23.66
N SER A 690 10.34 -17.43 24.85
CA SER A 690 9.87 -16.10 25.23
C SER A 690 10.88 -15.47 26.19
N ASP A 691 10.95 -14.13 26.19
CA ASP A 691 11.75 -13.39 27.17
C ASP A 691 11.21 -13.56 28.60
N GLU A 692 9.91 -13.83 28.73
CA GLU A 692 9.23 -14.14 29.99
C GLU A 692 9.01 -15.65 30.14
N SER A 693 9.10 -16.14 31.38
CA SER A 693 8.76 -17.54 31.72
C SER A 693 7.25 -17.76 31.61
N PHE A 694 6.83 -18.79 30.87
CA PHE A 694 5.42 -19.14 30.71
C PHE A 694 5.21 -20.65 30.65
N CYS A 695 4.02 -21.08 31.07
CA CYS A 695 3.61 -22.49 31.04
C CYS A 695 2.26 -22.62 30.35
N ILE A 696 2.11 -23.61 29.47
CA ILE A 696 0.84 -24.01 28.87
C ILE A 696 0.20 -25.06 29.79
N ASN A 697 -1.02 -24.81 30.23
CA ASN A 697 -1.74 -25.73 31.12
C ASN A 697 -2.90 -26.43 30.41
N ARG A 698 -3.32 -25.93 29.24
CA ARG A 698 -4.45 -26.51 28.50
C ARG A 698 -4.23 -26.43 27.01
N ILE A 699 -4.63 -27.51 26.35
CA ILE A 699 -4.58 -27.63 24.90
C ILE A 699 -5.98 -27.96 24.39
N PHE A 700 -6.35 -27.33 23.29
CA PHE A 700 -7.66 -27.48 22.69
C PHE A 700 -7.55 -27.57 21.18
N SER A 701 -7.76 -28.77 20.65
CA SER A 701 -7.83 -29.01 19.20
C SER A 701 -9.21 -28.64 18.67
N ILE A 702 -9.25 -27.68 17.73
CA ILE A 702 -10.47 -27.33 16.99
C ILE A 702 -10.66 -28.28 15.80
N SER A 703 -9.54 -28.57 15.14
CA SER A 703 -9.41 -29.52 14.04
C SER A 703 -8.03 -30.17 14.11
N SER A 704 -7.77 -31.13 13.22
CA SER A 704 -6.44 -31.74 13.06
C SER A 704 -5.33 -30.72 12.76
N ASN A 705 -5.69 -29.53 12.22
CA ASN A 705 -4.77 -28.50 11.76
C ASN A 705 -4.83 -27.20 12.59
N GLU A 706 -5.67 -27.11 13.61
CA GLU A 706 -5.82 -25.88 14.39
C GLU A 706 -5.89 -26.22 15.87
N ILE A 707 -4.81 -25.93 16.58
CA ILE A 707 -4.61 -26.31 17.97
C ILE A 707 -4.34 -25.07 18.78
N ASN A 708 -5.14 -24.89 19.83
CA ASN A 708 -5.11 -23.74 20.71
C ASN A 708 -4.38 -24.12 21.98
N LEU A 709 -3.41 -23.31 22.39
CA LEU A 709 -2.63 -23.50 23.60
C LEU A 709 -2.92 -22.34 24.54
N LEU A 710 -3.28 -22.65 25.78
CA LEU A 710 -3.63 -21.71 26.83
C LEU A 710 -2.68 -21.90 28.01
N GLY A 711 -2.21 -20.79 28.56
CA GLY A 711 -1.21 -20.79 29.62
C GLY A 711 -1.13 -19.49 30.38
N TYR A 712 -0.15 -19.38 31.27
CA TYR A 712 0.06 -18.21 32.12
C TYR A 712 1.55 -17.87 32.27
N CYS A 713 1.86 -16.61 32.61
CA CYS A 713 3.19 -16.24 33.07
C CYS A 713 3.48 -16.85 34.44
N ASN A 714 4.67 -17.44 34.59
CA ASN A 714 5.12 -18.12 35.80
C ASN A 714 4.27 -19.37 36.16
N ASN A 715 4.87 -20.28 36.91
CA ASN A 715 4.33 -21.61 37.23
C ASN A 715 3.13 -21.58 38.23
N SER A 716 2.49 -20.43 38.41
CA SER A 716 1.42 -20.26 39.38
C SER A 716 0.06 -20.15 38.68
N ASP A 717 -0.86 -21.05 39.04
CA ASP A 717 -2.32 -20.90 38.86
C ASP A 717 -2.89 -19.71 39.68
N GLN A 718 -2.11 -18.64 39.82
CA GLN A 718 -2.51 -17.44 40.53
C GLN A 718 -3.56 -16.69 39.69
N SER A 719 -4.62 -16.28 40.38
CA SER A 719 -5.75 -15.52 39.83
C SER A 719 -5.38 -14.19 39.16
N ASP A 720 -4.10 -13.77 39.20
CA ASP A 720 -3.62 -12.48 38.71
C ASP A 720 -2.64 -12.65 37.52
N ALA A 721 -2.31 -13.87 37.11
CA ALA A 721 -1.39 -14.11 35.99
C ALA A 721 -2.04 -13.77 34.64
N LYS A 722 -1.29 -13.11 33.75
CA LYS A 722 -1.75 -12.78 32.38
C LYS A 722 -1.89 -14.06 31.55
N LEU A 723 -3.05 -14.24 30.90
CA LEU A 723 -3.30 -15.36 29.99
C LEU A 723 -2.36 -15.27 28.78
N LYS A 724 -1.68 -16.37 28.49
CA LYS A 724 -0.88 -16.59 27.29
C LYS A 724 -1.69 -17.49 26.35
N TYR A 725 -1.89 -17.02 25.13
CA TYR A 725 -2.72 -17.71 24.14
C TYR A 725 -1.93 -17.86 22.84
N LEU A 726 -1.90 -19.09 22.32
CA LEU A 726 -1.25 -19.40 21.05
C LEU A 726 -2.16 -20.27 20.19
N ILE A 727 -1.99 -20.12 18.88
CA ILE A 727 -2.61 -20.98 17.88
C ILE A 727 -1.50 -21.56 17.03
N VAL A 728 -1.48 -22.89 16.91
CA VAL A 728 -0.50 -23.63 16.10
C VAL A 728 -1.18 -24.52 15.08
N THR A 729 -0.52 -24.72 13.95
CA THR A 729 -0.95 -25.67 12.91
C THR A 729 -0.52 -27.10 13.22
N ASP A 730 -1.00 -28.06 12.44
CA ASP A 730 -0.47 -29.42 12.48
C ASP A 730 1.04 -29.47 12.18
N LYS A 731 1.54 -28.56 11.35
CA LYS A 731 2.96 -28.37 10.99
C LYS A 731 3.76 -27.61 12.04
N CYS A 732 3.18 -27.35 13.21
CA CYS A 732 3.79 -26.55 14.28
C CYS A 732 4.06 -25.09 13.89
N ASP A 733 3.42 -24.56 12.84
CA ASP A 733 3.52 -23.14 12.51
C ASP A 733 2.68 -22.34 13.52
N ILE A 734 3.28 -21.28 14.09
CA ILE A 734 2.57 -20.37 15.00
C ILE A 734 1.73 -19.40 14.17
N LEU A 735 0.41 -19.53 14.22
CA LEU A 735 -0.52 -18.61 13.55
C LEU A 735 -0.77 -17.35 14.37
N TYR A 736 -0.77 -17.48 15.71
CA TYR A 736 -1.02 -16.39 16.64
C TYR A 736 -0.30 -16.64 17.96
N LYS A 737 0.20 -15.57 18.58
CA LYS A 737 0.64 -15.53 19.98
C LYS A 737 0.52 -14.11 20.52
N ASN A 738 0.23 -13.95 21.82
CA ASN A 738 0.11 -12.64 22.47
C ASN A 738 1.34 -12.22 23.31
N PHE A 739 2.52 -12.77 23.01
CA PHE A 739 3.76 -12.51 23.75
C PHE A 739 5.05 -12.71 22.94
#